data_AF-A0A2N2G7B0-F1
#
_entry.id   AF-A0A2N2G7B0-F1
#
_cell.length_a   1.000
_cell.length_b   1.000
_cell.length_c   1.000
_cell.angle_alpha   90.00
_cell.angle_beta   90.00
_cell.angle_gamma   90.00
#
_symmetry.space_group_name_H-M   'P 1'
#
loop_
_entity.id
_entity.type
_entity.pdbx_description
1 polymer ?
#
loop_
_entity_poly.entity_id
_entity_poly.type
_entity_poly.pdbx_seq_one_letter_code
_entity_poly.pdbx_strand_id
1 'polypeptide(L)'
;MLSLLVMFAAVITLLLPAAAFASVAVVNQFPATPQLVSNAATGTVTSGAVTVGAGTNRLMIITVAAKYNTTQGSPVFTVSYGGKPLTQLTSNTSQLSTTWVGYLKEADLAAAGTGKTFTVTNSNTTNLVAMYGSAAIYQGVEQTSSPFSGTSATSTASATTMTVPAYIATGPTGNTGWSIYISNWATGTIGAVSSGYTAVSYAGTNSKLAIGHKQITSTNTAEAPTSTISAATNGTMVAVALLPYAASSLNFTTTLCSDCHGFPPADGTARNTPVGTFPGSHNKHSGTDAVANQYGYACNFCHYNATTTNHSTGFKNITGSKLPGNAYSQTRKIAISNSPTLGTCTNTYCHSTGRTPAQYGNSVQWGQTGNCLSCHGGRASANGLPARSSQNFTLSTTHSQHLKYPAANMNCNVCHSKTTTDAATLKSYTGLVYHADGSKDVLFTNIAYASYTSFKKSGVNAGKCTNTACHGGTSRSAWANSTAINSNNTCVHCHGVAGTLPANTNRNNYAPGWGGTGISTDGISANTDIRVGAHFVHLSSVYSKKLKCNECHLVPSNPFDGTHMATTRYNSQTLTFGQASTAIKNSVSPAFTAGTAVGAATCTTTYCHGSSMPLGDTSGTNKSPLWNENLTTGTPGTAECARCHGNPPTLGSTSGTHSGKTATTSCSGCHGTVVNASGAIINQALHMNGIVESQMACNNCHSYDATDAWVSAYGVEGIGAHKKHIAYIKTRWSITLNPVTDTFGAGNSAAVCGICHTITGADHSMGGGGSRTINFGGSTARQFGGSAPAYGGISGTSSSVNAKRCSNLDCHYMTSPLWSTY
;
A
#
# COMPACT_ATOMS: atom_id res chain seq x y z
N MET A 1 84.86 -4.89 -13.74
CA MET A 1 84.30 -4.58 -12.40
C MET A 1 84.00 -3.09 -12.17
N LEU A 2 84.45 -2.15 -13.02
CA LEU A 2 84.23 -0.72 -12.81
C LEU A 2 82.87 -0.18 -13.34
N SER A 3 82.25 -0.84 -14.32
CA SER A 3 80.96 -0.39 -14.90
C SER A 3 79.71 -0.78 -14.10
N LEU A 4 79.82 -1.67 -13.11
CA LEU A 4 78.67 -2.11 -12.30
C LEU A 4 78.46 -1.22 -11.06
N LEU A 5 79.50 -0.51 -10.61
CA LEU A 5 79.42 0.38 -9.45
C LEU A 5 78.80 1.75 -9.79
N VAL A 6 78.97 2.23 -11.02
CA VAL A 6 78.43 3.53 -11.48
C VAL A 6 76.90 3.47 -11.71
N MET A 7 76.36 2.30 -12.08
CA MET A 7 74.90 2.12 -12.18
C MET A 7 74.20 2.00 -10.82
N PHE A 8 74.88 1.51 -9.78
CA PHE A 8 74.28 1.43 -8.43
C PHE A 8 74.24 2.79 -7.72
N ALA A 9 75.22 3.68 -7.97
CA ALA A 9 75.23 5.03 -7.41
C ALA A 9 74.21 5.98 -8.09
N ALA A 10 73.93 5.79 -9.38
CA ALA A 10 72.97 6.60 -10.13
C ALA A 10 71.49 6.25 -9.86
N VAL A 11 71.20 5.03 -9.39
CA VAL A 11 69.83 4.60 -9.07
C VAL A 11 69.45 4.93 -7.62
N ILE A 12 70.42 5.10 -6.72
CA ILE A 12 70.17 5.49 -5.32
C ILE A 12 69.91 7.00 -5.18
N THR A 13 70.42 7.84 -6.09
CA THR A 13 70.15 9.29 -6.09
C THR A 13 68.83 9.69 -6.77
N LEU A 14 68.22 8.81 -7.59
CA LEU A 14 66.90 9.06 -8.22
C LEU A 14 65.69 8.67 -7.34
N LEU A 15 65.91 8.10 -6.15
CA LEU A 15 64.85 7.63 -5.25
C LEU A 15 64.79 8.36 -3.90
N LEU A 16 65.63 9.39 -3.70
CA LEU A 16 65.38 10.34 -2.61
C LEU A 16 64.29 11.31 -3.09
N PRO A 17 63.09 11.32 -2.49
CA PRO A 17 62.12 12.35 -2.82
C PRO A 17 62.80 13.70 -2.55
N ALA A 18 62.86 14.55 -3.58
CA ALA A 18 63.16 15.97 -3.38
C ALA A 18 62.29 16.43 -2.21
N ALA A 19 62.90 17.03 -1.18
CA ALA A 19 62.20 17.42 0.03
C ALA A 19 60.99 18.28 -0.33
N ALA A 20 59.81 17.66 -0.34
CA ALA A 20 58.57 18.33 -0.68
C ALA A 20 58.15 19.11 0.55
N PHE A 21 58.58 20.36 0.65
CA PHE A 21 58.11 21.27 1.69
C PHE A 21 56.58 21.32 1.70
N ALA A 22 55.96 21.25 2.87
CA ALA A 22 54.53 21.48 2.99
C ALA A 22 54.22 22.94 2.59
N SER A 23 53.14 23.16 1.83
CA SER A 23 52.68 24.51 1.52
C SER A 23 52.11 25.19 2.77
N VAL A 24 52.60 26.38 3.12
CA VAL A 24 51.91 27.22 4.12
C VAL A 24 50.63 27.76 3.48
N ALA A 25 49.50 27.23 3.92
CA ALA A 25 48.18 27.60 3.41
C ALA A 25 47.32 28.20 4.51
N VAL A 26 46.45 29.16 4.14
CA VAL A 26 45.49 29.75 5.08
C VAL A 26 44.27 28.84 5.15
N VAL A 27 43.96 28.36 6.35
CA VAL A 27 42.78 27.51 6.62
C VAL A 27 41.62 28.34 7.15
N ASN A 28 41.95 29.39 7.89
CA ASN A 28 41.01 30.41 8.33
C ASN A 28 41.62 31.76 8.05
N GLN A 29 41.02 32.51 7.11
CA GLN A 29 41.43 33.87 6.83
C GLN A 29 41.09 34.77 8.02
N PHE A 30 41.82 35.88 8.14
CA PHE A 30 41.39 36.96 9.03
C PHE A 30 39.97 37.41 8.62
N PRO A 31 39.08 37.66 9.58
CA PRO A 31 37.72 38.11 9.27
C PRO A 31 37.74 39.50 8.60
N ALA A 32 36.65 39.91 7.94
CA ALA A 32 36.54 41.27 7.40
C ALA A 32 36.29 42.33 8.50
N THR A 33 35.79 41.90 9.67
CA THR A 33 35.53 42.74 10.85
C THR A 33 36.29 42.19 12.06
N PRO A 34 36.88 43.03 12.94
CA PRO A 34 37.61 42.53 14.10
C PRO A 34 36.66 41.86 15.10
N GLN A 35 37.12 40.79 15.77
CA GLN A 35 36.29 40.00 16.68
C GLN A 35 36.25 40.54 18.11
N LEU A 36 37.20 41.40 18.48
CA LEU A 36 37.19 42.17 19.72
C LEU A 36 36.99 43.66 19.41
N VAL A 37 36.07 44.29 20.13
CA VAL A 37 35.95 45.76 20.22
C VAL A 37 35.63 46.08 21.68
N SER A 38 36.55 46.69 22.41
CA SER A 38 36.23 47.34 23.69
C SER A 38 36.48 48.84 23.57
N ASN A 39 35.46 49.66 23.82
CA ASN A 39 35.59 51.12 23.97
C ASN A 39 35.53 51.55 25.45
N ALA A 40 35.84 50.63 26.38
CA ALA A 40 35.72 50.82 27.82
C ALA A 40 37.08 50.63 28.51
N ALA A 41 37.28 51.30 29.65
CA ALA A 41 38.55 51.41 30.38
C ALA A 41 39.03 50.10 31.07
N THR A 42 38.44 48.94 30.76
CA THR A 42 38.69 47.67 31.45
C THR A 42 39.82 46.86 30.81
N GLY A 43 40.65 46.24 31.65
CA GLY A 43 41.86 45.52 31.25
C GLY A 43 41.68 44.11 30.65
N THR A 44 40.48 43.54 30.52
CA THR A 44 40.28 42.19 29.93
C THR A 44 39.06 42.13 29.01
N VAL A 45 39.20 41.51 27.83
CA VAL A 45 38.13 41.37 26.82
C VAL A 45 38.17 39.99 26.17
N THR A 46 37.02 39.43 25.80
CA THR A 46 36.88 38.08 25.19
C THR A 46 36.19 38.16 23.83
N SER A 47 36.66 37.35 22.87
CA SER A 47 36.19 37.36 21.48
C SER A 47 34.92 36.54 21.29
N GLY A 48 34.31 36.64 20.10
CA GLY A 48 33.42 35.58 19.60
C GLY A 48 34.16 34.26 19.37
N ALA A 49 33.40 33.18 19.20
CA ALA A 49 33.97 31.85 18.94
C ALA A 49 34.75 31.80 17.60
N VAL A 50 35.92 31.17 17.60
CA VAL A 50 36.76 30.96 16.42
C VAL A 50 36.75 29.49 16.06
N THR A 51 36.24 29.16 14.88
CA THR A 51 36.29 27.81 14.31
C THR A 51 37.69 27.53 13.79
N VAL A 52 38.28 26.40 14.17
CA VAL A 52 39.55 25.92 13.66
C VAL A 52 39.31 25.00 12.47
N GLY A 53 39.78 25.40 11.29
CA GLY A 53 39.69 24.60 10.07
C GLY A 53 40.59 23.35 10.12
N ALA A 54 40.27 22.39 9.25
CA ALA A 54 41.04 21.16 9.11
C ALA A 54 42.38 21.44 8.41
N GLY A 55 43.48 20.90 8.94
CA GLY A 55 44.81 21.06 8.38
C GLY A 55 45.86 20.35 9.24
N THR A 56 47.09 20.28 8.77
CA THR A 56 48.24 19.68 9.47
C THR A 56 49.26 20.75 9.83
N ASN A 57 49.97 20.58 10.95
CA ASN A 57 50.95 21.56 11.48
C ASN A 57 50.38 22.99 11.50
N ARG A 58 49.21 23.16 12.12
CA ARG A 58 48.50 24.44 12.13
C ARG A 58 49.10 25.40 13.15
N LEU A 59 49.12 26.67 12.78
CA LEU A 59 49.54 27.77 13.63
C LEU A 59 48.43 28.82 13.65
N MET A 60 47.90 29.11 14.83
CA MET A 60 46.99 30.24 15.02
C MET A 60 47.81 31.49 15.29
N ILE A 61 47.53 32.58 14.57
CA ILE A 61 48.08 33.92 14.81
C ILE A 61 46.97 34.81 15.33
N ILE A 62 47.20 35.49 16.45
CA ILE A 62 46.30 36.50 17.00
C ILE A 62 47.02 37.83 17.04
N THR A 63 46.32 38.87 16.58
CA THR A 63 46.80 40.25 16.58
C THR A 63 45.93 41.10 17.47
N VAL A 64 46.56 42.01 18.20
CA VAL A 64 45.89 42.96 19.09
C VAL A 64 46.40 44.37 18.79
N ALA A 65 45.50 45.31 18.57
CA ALA A 65 45.80 46.72 18.42
C ALA A 65 45.11 47.50 19.54
N ALA A 66 45.87 48.28 20.31
CA ALA A 66 45.36 49.05 21.44
C ALA A 66 45.69 50.55 21.32
N LYS A 67 44.76 51.40 21.74
CA LYS A 67 44.91 52.86 21.88
C LYS A 67 44.77 53.28 23.31
N TYR A 68 45.57 54.27 23.68
CA TYR A 68 45.57 54.92 24.98
C TYR A 68 45.37 56.43 24.81
N ASN A 69 44.93 57.11 25.86
CA ASN A 69 44.89 58.58 25.87
C ASN A 69 46.16 59.22 26.48
N THR A 70 47.04 58.40 27.09
CA THR A 70 48.35 58.78 27.62
C THR A 70 49.45 57.89 27.07
N THR A 71 50.65 58.45 26.87
CA THR A 71 51.84 57.73 26.39
C THR A 71 52.15 56.52 27.26
N GLN A 72 52.39 55.37 26.64
CA GLN A 72 52.69 54.11 27.34
C GLN A 72 54.17 53.72 27.17
N GLY A 73 54.78 53.19 28.24
CA GLY A 73 56.18 52.76 28.26
C GLY A 73 56.43 51.37 27.67
N SER A 74 55.47 50.44 27.77
CA SER A 74 55.39 49.14 27.06
C SER A 74 54.23 48.32 27.64
N PRO A 75 53.04 48.31 27.01
CA PRO A 75 51.92 47.51 27.46
C PRO A 75 52.19 46.00 27.43
N VAL A 76 51.71 45.28 28.44
CA VAL A 76 51.84 43.82 28.57
C VAL A 76 50.48 43.17 28.31
N PHE A 77 50.43 42.39 27.24
CA PHE A 77 49.26 41.59 26.87
C PHE A 77 49.44 40.14 27.26
N THR A 78 48.49 39.61 28.02
CA THR A 78 48.29 38.18 28.20
C THR A 78 47.14 37.74 27.31
N VAL A 79 47.40 36.85 26.36
CA VAL A 79 46.39 36.37 25.41
C VAL A 79 46.25 34.85 25.55
N SER A 80 45.01 34.34 25.55
CA SER A 80 44.75 32.90 25.57
C SER A 80 43.64 32.51 24.61
N TYR A 81 43.64 31.28 24.09
CA TYR A 81 42.57 30.70 23.29
C TYR A 81 42.11 29.40 23.93
N GLY A 82 40.81 29.29 24.26
CA GLY A 82 40.28 28.11 24.97
C GLY A 82 41.02 27.79 26.27
N GLY A 83 41.56 28.81 26.95
CA GLY A 83 42.37 28.67 28.17
C GLY A 83 43.87 28.36 27.94
N LYS A 84 44.30 28.18 26.68
CA LYS A 84 45.72 27.98 26.35
C LYS A 84 46.43 29.31 26.10
N PRO A 85 47.54 29.63 26.79
CA PRO A 85 48.24 30.90 26.61
C PRO A 85 48.94 30.96 25.25
N LEU A 86 48.87 32.12 24.60
CA LEU A 86 49.62 32.39 23.38
C LEU A 86 51.02 32.88 23.73
N THR A 87 51.98 32.54 22.88
CA THR A 87 53.34 33.08 22.98
C THR A 87 53.43 34.36 22.15
N GLN A 88 53.97 35.43 22.74
CA GLN A 88 54.20 36.68 22.03
C GLN A 88 55.28 36.48 20.95
N LEU A 89 54.97 36.90 19.73
CA LEU A 89 55.91 36.90 18.62
C LEU A 89 56.67 38.22 18.59
N THR A 90 55.95 39.33 18.51
CA THR A 90 56.52 40.66 18.51
C THR A 90 55.45 41.68 18.86
N SER A 91 55.87 42.85 19.29
CA SER A 91 55.00 43.96 19.63
C SER A 91 55.72 45.26 19.41
N ASN A 92 54.97 46.32 19.18
CA ASN A 92 55.55 47.64 19.08
C ASN A 92 54.62 48.70 19.65
N THR A 93 55.19 49.69 20.32
CA THR A 93 54.46 50.79 20.96
C THR A 93 55.01 52.12 20.48
N SER A 94 54.12 52.97 19.94
CA SER A 94 54.41 54.36 19.60
C SER A 94 53.47 55.26 20.37
N GLN A 95 53.98 55.88 21.43
CA GLN A 95 53.26 56.76 22.34
C GLN A 95 51.90 56.19 22.81
N LEU A 96 50.83 56.53 22.09
CA LEU A 96 49.43 56.18 22.39
C LEU A 96 48.94 54.90 21.70
N SER A 97 49.75 54.26 20.86
CA SER A 97 49.35 53.10 20.04
C SER A 97 50.26 51.91 20.32
N THR A 98 49.67 50.72 20.43
CA THR A 98 50.41 49.46 20.48
C THR A 98 49.83 48.43 19.53
N THR A 99 50.68 47.72 18.80
CA THR A 99 50.33 46.48 18.08
C THR A 99 51.08 45.33 18.73
N TRP A 100 50.37 44.25 19.05
CA TRP A 100 50.90 43.01 19.59
C TRP A 100 50.49 41.85 18.70
N VAL A 101 51.40 40.91 18.47
CA VAL A 101 51.15 39.69 17.70
C VAL A 101 51.68 38.50 18.49
N GLY A 102 50.87 37.44 18.56
CA GLY A 102 51.26 36.18 19.18
C GLY A 102 50.68 34.98 18.45
N TYR A 103 51.14 33.81 18.86
CA TYR A 103 50.82 32.55 18.20
C TYR A 103 50.47 31.41 19.16
N LEU A 104 49.76 30.41 18.64
CA LEU A 104 49.51 29.13 19.29
C LEU A 104 49.87 27.97 18.34
N LYS A 105 50.74 27.08 18.81
CA LYS A 105 51.22 25.90 18.07
C LYS A 105 50.14 24.81 17.95
N GLU A 106 50.33 23.87 17.02
CA GLU A 106 49.38 22.79 16.72
C GLU A 106 48.99 22.00 17.97
N ALA A 107 49.96 21.63 18.80
CA ALA A 107 49.70 20.83 19.99
C ALA A 107 48.75 21.52 20.98
N ASP A 108 48.96 22.81 21.26
CA ASP A 108 48.10 23.58 22.16
C ASP A 108 46.80 24.01 21.49
N LEU A 109 46.81 24.26 20.19
CA LEU A 109 45.60 24.56 19.41
C LEU A 109 44.66 23.34 19.38
N ALA A 110 45.21 22.14 19.17
CA ALA A 110 44.46 20.88 19.23
C ALA A 110 43.91 20.62 20.64
N ALA A 111 44.71 20.88 21.68
CA ALA A 111 44.29 20.73 23.07
C ALA A 111 43.21 21.74 23.49
N ALA A 112 43.22 22.96 22.94
CA ALA A 112 42.16 23.95 23.18
C ALA A 112 40.82 23.54 22.53
N GLY A 113 40.87 22.87 21.38
CA GLY A 113 39.70 22.46 20.59
C GLY A 113 39.14 23.57 19.70
N THR A 114 38.16 23.24 18.86
CA THR A 114 37.54 24.17 17.90
C THR A 114 36.34 24.91 18.50
N GLY A 115 36.03 26.11 17.99
CA GLY A 115 34.86 26.89 18.41
C GLY A 115 35.00 27.55 19.78
N LYS A 116 36.23 27.71 20.28
CA LYS A 116 36.52 28.43 21.53
C LYS A 116 36.70 29.92 21.29
N THR A 117 36.66 30.71 22.35
CA THR A 117 36.96 32.14 22.34
C THR A 117 38.44 32.35 22.68
N PHE A 118 38.99 33.50 22.28
CA PHE A 118 40.24 34.01 22.84
C PHE A 118 39.99 35.21 23.75
N THR A 119 40.82 35.34 24.78
CA THR A 119 40.75 36.41 25.79
C THR A 119 42.05 37.18 25.78
N VAL A 120 41.95 38.51 25.82
CA VAL A 120 43.08 39.44 25.88
C VAL A 120 43.00 40.23 27.18
N THR A 121 44.06 40.19 27.98
CA THR A 121 44.23 40.98 29.20
C THR A 121 45.43 41.91 29.07
N ASN A 122 45.21 43.21 29.29
CA ASN A 122 46.24 44.24 29.33
C ASN A 122 46.53 44.62 30.79
N SER A 123 47.74 44.31 31.27
CA SER A 123 48.00 44.13 32.71
C SER A 123 48.77 45.25 33.40
N ASN A 124 49.34 46.22 32.68
CA ASN A 124 50.25 47.24 33.24
C ASN A 124 50.02 48.66 32.71
N THR A 125 48.82 48.95 32.17
CA THR A 125 48.52 50.25 31.56
C THR A 125 47.33 50.93 32.23
N THR A 126 47.38 52.27 32.32
CA THR A 126 46.22 53.11 32.60
C THR A 126 45.66 53.70 31.30
N ASN A 127 44.35 53.94 31.26
CA ASN A 127 43.68 54.72 30.22
C ASN A 127 43.56 54.07 28.82
N LEU A 128 43.20 52.78 28.77
CA LEU A 128 42.81 52.11 27.53
C LEU A 128 41.56 52.78 26.93
N VAL A 129 41.67 53.24 25.68
CA VAL A 129 40.59 53.89 24.92
C VAL A 129 39.88 52.88 24.04
N ALA A 130 40.65 52.06 23.34
CA ALA A 130 40.10 51.06 22.44
C ALA A 130 41.06 49.87 22.25
N MET A 131 40.51 48.67 22.09
CA MET A 131 41.26 47.45 21.77
C MET A 131 40.55 46.62 20.72
N TYR A 132 41.29 46.23 19.68
CA TYR A 132 40.83 45.38 18.58
C TYR A 132 41.70 44.14 18.49
N GLY A 133 41.09 43.01 18.15
CA GLY A 133 41.83 41.78 17.92
C GLY A 133 41.15 40.81 16.98
N SER A 134 41.98 40.08 16.25
CA SER A 134 41.59 39.18 15.18
C SER A 134 42.54 37.98 15.11
N ALA A 135 41.99 36.83 14.73
CA ALA A 135 42.72 35.58 14.57
C ALA A 135 42.73 35.10 13.11
N ALA A 136 43.81 34.44 12.71
CA ALA A 136 43.89 33.63 11.49
C ALA A 136 44.61 32.31 11.77
N ILE A 137 44.38 31.31 10.93
CA ILE A 137 44.95 29.97 11.10
C ILE A 137 45.59 29.52 9.80
N TYR A 138 46.85 29.13 9.92
CA TYR A 138 47.68 28.62 8.83
C TYR A 138 47.94 27.14 9.06
N GLN A 139 48.16 26.37 7.99
CA GLN A 139 48.63 24.98 8.03
C GLN A 139 49.99 24.87 7.35
N GLY A 140 50.72 23.78 7.60
CA GLY A 140 52.02 23.53 6.96
C GLY A 140 53.17 24.41 7.46
N VAL A 141 53.01 25.02 8.64
CA VAL A 141 54.04 25.90 9.23
C VAL A 141 55.05 25.08 10.03
N GLU A 142 56.34 25.40 9.93
CA GLU A 142 57.38 24.83 10.79
C GLU A 142 57.09 25.16 12.25
N GLN A 143 57.37 24.27 13.21
CA GLN A 143 57.06 24.53 14.63
C GLN A 143 58.18 24.12 15.59
N THR A 144 59.27 23.53 15.08
CA THR A 144 60.36 22.94 15.88
C THR A 144 61.57 23.86 16.08
N SER A 145 61.85 24.76 15.13
CA SER A 145 62.90 25.80 15.23
C SER A 145 62.30 27.17 14.90
N SER A 146 62.63 28.21 15.68
CA SER A 146 62.10 29.59 15.64
C SER A 146 61.23 29.91 14.41
N PRO A 147 59.92 29.64 14.46
CA PRO A 147 59.14 29.36 13.24
C PRO A 147 58.71 30.59 12.42
N PHE A 148 59.25 31.74 12.77
CA PHE A 148 58.88 33.05 12.24
C PHE A 148 59.93 34.09 12.64
N SER A 149 60.09 35.13 11.82
CA SER A 149 60.80 36.35 12.18
C SER A 149 59.78 37.49 12.31
N GLY A 150 59.91 38.28 13.38
CA GLY A 150 59.06 39.43 13.66
C GLY A 150 59.90 40.70 13.67
N THR A 151 59.46 41.72 12.94
CA THR A 151 60.11 43.04 12.95
C THR A 151 59.05 44.12 13.09
N SER A 152 59.44 45.30 13.56
CA SER A 152 58.49 46.36 13.83
C SER A 152 59.07 47.75 13.60
N ALA A 153 58.19 48.69 13.26
CA ALA A 153 58.52 50.10 13.11
C ALA A 153 57.45 50.98 13.75
N THR A 154 57.89 52.12 14.31
CA THR A 154 57.03 53.15 14.91
C THR A 154 56.99 54.38 14.01
N SER A 155 55.86 55.08 14.00
CA SER A 155 55.81 56.46 13.51
C SER A 155 55.40 57.42 14.62
N THR A 156 55.97 58.62 14.61
CA THR A 156 55.51 59.75 15.41
C THR A 156 54.39 60.50 14.68
N ALA A 157 53.64 61.33 15.39
CA ALA A 157 52.77 62.32 14.75
C ALA A 157 53.57 63.11 13.69
N SER A 158 52.95 63.40 12.53
CA SER A 158 53.54 64.01 11.32
C SER A 158 54.15 63.07 10.27
N ALA A 159 54.34 61.77 10.53
CA ALA A 159 54.82 60.84 9.51
C ALA A 159 53.72 60.46 8.49
N THR A 160 54.06 60.46 7.20
CA THR A 160 53.15 60.06 6.09
C THR A 160 53.35 58.62 5.62
N THR A 161 54.44 57.97 6.04
CA THR A 161 54.77 56.58 5.71
C THR A 161 55.35 55.84 6.91
N MET A 162 55.25 54.52 6.89
CA MET A 162 55.89 53.60 7.84
C MET A 162 56.54 52.46 7.07
N THR A 163 57.82 52.19 7.37
CA THR A 163 58.56 51.09 6.76
C THR A 163 59.15 50.23 7.87
N VAL A 164 58.86 48.94 7.85
CA VAL A 164 59.53 47.98 8.75
C VAL A 164 60.91 47.61 8.21
N PRO A 165 61.90 47.31 9.10
CA PRO A 165 63.18 46.78 8.67
C PRO A 165 63.03 45.55 7.76
N ALA A 166 63.97 45.37 6.84
CA ALA A 166 63.95 44.24 5.93
C ALA A 166 63.96 42.91 6.70
N TYR A 167 63.10 41.97 6.30
CA TYR A 167 63.02 40.63 6.89
C TYR A 167 62.94 39.58 5.78
N ILE A 168 63.48 38.39 6.06
CA ILE A 168 63.63 37.29 5.08
C ILE A 168 62.71 36.14 5.49
N ALA A 169 61.95 35.61 4.53
CA ALA A 169 61.26 34.33 4.63
C ALA A 169 61.92 33.33 3.67
N THR A 170 62.25 32.15 4.19
CA THR A 170 62.82 31.05 3.41
C THR A 170 61.70 30.02 3.17
N GLY A 171 61.15 29.94 1.94
CA GLY A 171 60.05 29.00 1.66
C GLY A 171 59.61 28.89 0.19
N PRO A 172 58.95 27.79 -0.22
CA PRO A 172 58.50 27.59 -1.61
C PRO A 172 57.48 28.64 -2.07
N THR A 173 57.47 28.88 -3.38
CA THR A 173 56.59 29.85 -4.04
C THR A 173 55.11 29.45 -3.97
N GLY A 174 54.20 30.41 -3.78
CA GLY A 174 52.73 30.21 -3.79
C GLY A 174 52.04 30.08 -2.42
N ASN A 175 52.79 30.13 -1.32
CA ASN A 175 52.29 30.04 0.04
C ASN A 175 52.03 31.41 0.67
N THR A 176 51.00 31.61 1.51
CA THR A 176 50.85 32.88 2.26
C THR A 176 51.91 32.94 3.36
N GLY A 177 53.02 33.65 3.12
CA GLY A 177 54.16 33.66 4.04
C GLY A 177 54.47 35.00 4.68
N TRP A 178 53.81 36.08 4.26
CA TRP A 178 54.03 37.42 4.78
C TRP A 178 52.73 38.00 5.31
N SER A 179 52.75 38.51 6.55
CA SER A 179 51.64 39.29 7.10
C SER A 179 52.18 40.55 7.78
N ILE A 180 51.56 41.69 7.47
CA ILE A 180 51.88 43.00 8.03
C ILE A 180 50.63 43.49 8.75
N TYR A 181 50.82 43.92 9.98
CA TYR A 181 49.80 44.44 10.87
C TYR A 181 50.08 45.91 11.13
N ILE A 182 49.12 46.76 10.81
CA ILE A 182 49.27 48.23 10.87
C ILE A 182 48.11 48.78 11.67
N SER A 183 48.38 49.42 12.81
CA SER A 183 47.35 50.19 13.51
C SER A 183 47.63 51.68 13.40
N ASN A 184 46.62 52.43 12.95
CA ASN A 184 46.62 53.89 12.88
C ASN A 184 45.31 54.43 13.46
N TRP A 185 45.38 55.46 14.30
CA TRP A 185 44.26 55.88 15.15
C TRP A 185 43.63 57.22 14.76
N ALA A 186 43.77 57.64 13.50
CA ALA A 186 43.09 58.80 12.88
C ALA A 186 41.70 58.48 12.32
N THR A 187 40.90 59.53 12.10
CA THR A 187 39.63 59.48 11.35
C THR A 187 39.81 59.37 9.82
N GLY A 188 41.05 59.49 9.32
CA GLY A 188 41.42 59.41 7.90
C GLY A 188 41.60 57.99 7.35
N THR A 189 41.97 57.85 6.08
CA THR A 189 42.19 56.56 5.39
C THR A 189 43.56 55.94 5.74
N ILE A 190 43.63 54.61 5.97
CA ILE A 190 44.91 53.89 5.87
C ILE A 190 45.21 53.75 4.39
N GLY A 191 46.31 54.36 3.94
CA GLY A 191 46.71 54.28 2.55
C GLY A 191 47.31 52.91 2.21
N ALA A 192 47.38 52.62 0.91
CA ALA A 192 47.75 51.32 0.37
C ALA A 192 48.99 50.71 1.07
N VAL A 193 48.90 49.42 1.40
CA VAL A 193 50.06 48.58 1.71
C VAL A 193 50.85 48.41 0.41
N SER A 194 52.19 48.29 0.50
CA SER A 194 53.07 48.08 -0.65
C SER A 194 52.51 47.06 -1.67
N SER A 195 52.79 47.31 -2.96
CA SER A 195 52.30 46.49 -4.08
C SER A 195 52.51 44.98 -3.84
N GLY A 196 51.46 44.19 -4.11
CA GLY A 196 51.45 42.74 -3.94
C GLY A 196 50.92 42.23 -2.59
N TYR A 197 50.60 43.11 -1.63
CA TYR A 197 49.87 42.73 -0.41
C TYR A 197 48.36 42.89 -0.61
N THR A 198 47.60 41.86 -0.24
CA THR A 198 46.14 41.92 -0.12
C THR A 198 45.80 42.53 1.24
N ALA A 199 45.29 43.76 1.23
CA ALA A 199 44.92 44.47 2.45
C ALA A 199 43.48 44.17 2.87
N VAL A 200 43.31 43.77 4.12
CA VAL A 200 42.02 43.81 4.82
C VAL A 200 42.04 45.04 5.72
N SER A 201 41.19 46.02 5.41
CA SER A 201 41.04 47.23 6.22
C SER A 201 39.85 47.08 7.15
N TYR A 202 40.05 47.41 8.42
CA TYR A 202 39.04 47.36 9.47
C TYR A 202 38.76 48.78 9.94
N ALA A 203 37.50 49.19 9.98
CA ALA A 203 37.09 50.48 10.51
C ALA A 203 36.44 50.31 11.89
N GLY A 204 37.11 50.81 12.94
CA GLY A 204 36.53 51.02 14.25
C GLY A 204 36.03 52.46 14.41
N THR A 205 35.21 52.73 15.43
CA THR A 205 34.61 54.05 15.69
C THR A 205 35.63 55.19 15.78
N ASN A 206 36.89 54.91 16.13
CA ASN A 206 37.98 55.90 16.24
C ASN A 206 39.37 55.31 15.88
N SER A 207 39.40 54.24 15.07
CA SER A 207 40.60 53.50 14.70
C SER A 207 40.47 52.88 13.33
N LYS A 208 41.59 52.73 12.63
CA LYS A 208 41.69 51.78 11.54
C LYS A 208 42.83 50.81 11.83
N LEU A 209 42.52 49.52 11.71
CA LEU A 209 43.51 48.45 11.66
C LEU A 209 43.59 48.04 10.19
N ALA A 210 44.77 47.78 9.69
CA ALA A 210 44.94 47.14 8.39
C ALA A 210 45.84 45.94 8.55
N ILE A 211 45.43 44.83 7.95
CA ILE A 211 46.23 43.61 7.89
C ILE A 211 46.48 43.32 6.42
N GLY A 212 47.73 43.50 5.99
CA GLY A 212 48.19 43.12 4.67
C GLY A 212 48.76 41.71 4.72
N HIS A 213 48.39 40.84 3.78
CA HIS A 213 49.04 39.54 3.61
C HIS A 213 49.48 39.33 2.17
N LYS A 214 50.58 38.62 1.97
CA LYS A 214 51.16 38.35 0.65
C LYS A 214 51.69 36.92 0.58
N GLN A 215 51.56 36.33 -0.60
CA GLN A 215 52.19 35.03 -0.88
C GLN A 215 53.69 35.17 -1.12
N ILE A 216 54.47 34.19 -0.69
CA ILE A 216 55.89 34.08 -1.02
C ILE A 216 55.99 33.85 -2.53
N THR A 217 56.60 34.79 -3.24
CA THR A 217 56.80 34.72 -4.69
C THR A 217 58.19 34.18 -5.07
N SER A 218 59.15 34.20 -4.15
CA SER A 218 60.48 33.58 -4.31
C SER A 218 61.11 33.25 -2.94
N THR A 219 61.94 32.20 -2.89
CA THR A 219 62.74 31.86 -1.70
C THR A 219 63.83 32.91 -1.46
N ASN A 220 64.07 33.31 -0.21
CA ASN A 220 65.18 34.18 0.23
C ASN A 220 65.12 35.65 -0.23
N THR A 221 63.96 36.18 -0.60
CA THR A 221 63.81 37.62 -0.86
C THR A 221 63.65 38.39 0.46
N ALA A 222 64.53 39.38 0.69
CA ALA A 222 64.34 40.36 1.75
C ALA A 222 63.29 41.39 1.31
N GLU A 223 62.25 41.61 2.12
CA GLU A 223 61.23 42.63 1.84
C GLU A 223 61.18 43.65 2.98
N ALA A 224 61.10 44.94 2.63
CA ALA A 224 60.93 46.06 3.55
C ALA A 224 59.62 46.79 3.22
N PRO A 225 58.46 46.19 3.56
CA PRO A 225 57.19 46.74 3.14
C PRO A 225 56.94 48.10 3.79
N THR A 226 56.33 48.97 2.99
CA THR A 226 56.00 50.34 3.37
C THR A 226 54.50 50.54 3.26
N SER A 227 53.90 51.18 4.25
CA SER A 227 52.49 51.61 4.21
C SER A 227 52.41 53.12 4.32
N THR A 228 51.41 53.69 3.63
CA THR A 228 51.05 55.10 3.75
C THR A 228 50.10 55.30 4.92
N ILE A 229 50.42 56.24 5.79
CA ILE A 229 49.65 56.55 7.00
C ILE A 229 49.21 58.01 7.01
N SER A 230 48.15 58.32 7.74
CA SER A 230 47.71 59.71 7.91
C SER A 230 48.70 60.48 8.79
N ALA A 231 49.18 61.64 8.30
CA ALA A 231 50.14 62.51 8.97
C ALA A 231 49.68 63.04 10.34
N ALA A 232 48.42 62.84 10.72
CA ALA A 232 47.83 63.44 11.91
C ALA A 232 47.92 62.60 13.20
N THR A 233 48.44 61.36 13.19
CA THR A 233 48.39 60.47 14.40
C THR A 233 49.52 59.45 14.54
N ASN A 234 49.65 58.88 15.74
CA ASN A 234 50.54 57.76 16.04
C ASN A 234 50.13 56.45 15.36
N GLY A 235 51.12 55.72 14.86
CA GLY A 235 50.92 54.39 14.29
C GLY A 235 52.01 53.41 14.70
N THR A 236 51.65 52.13 14.66
CA THR A 236 52.56 51.00 14.89
C THR A 236 52.39 50.01 13.74
N MET A 237 53.53 49.51 13.25
CA MET A 237 53.58 48.48 12.22
C MET A 237 54.42 47.30 12.71
N VAL A 238 53.91 46.10 12.47
CA VAL A 238 54.55 44.83 12.78
C VAL A 238 54.48 43.95 11.54
N ALA A 239 55.58 43.30 11.18
CA ALA A 239 55.61 42.31 10.11
C ALA A 239 56.07 40.95 10.63
N VAL A 240 55.45 39.90 10.09
CA VAL A 240 55.68 38.50 10.45
C VAL A 240 55.88 37.66 9.20
N ALA A 241 56.96 36.88 9.18
CA ALA A 241 57.20 35.84 8.18
C ALA A 241 56.85 34.46 8.75
N LEU A 242 56.07 33.64 8.03
CA LEU A 242 55.76 32.26 8.41
C LEU A 242 56.61 31.27 7.59
N LEU A 243 57.38 30.42 8.27
CA LEU A 243 58.26 29.46 7.61
C LEU A 243 57.55 28.12 7.32
N PRO A 244 57.73 27.52 6.13
CA PRO A 244 57.14 26.23 5.78
C PRO A 244 57.85 25.07 6.46
N TYR A 245 57.08 24.05 6.83
CA TYR A 245 57.58 22.83 7.47
C TYR A 245 58.50 22.02 6.52
N ALA A 246 59.72 21.70 6.98
CA ALA A 246 60.67 20.91 6.21
C ALA A 246 60.34 19.40 6.32
N ALA A 247 59.82 18.82 5.25
CA ALA A 247 59.27 17.46 5.21
C ALA A 247 60.31 16.31 5.28
N SER A 248 61.57 16.56 5.62
CA SER A 248 62.60 15.50 5.69
C SER A 248 62.48 14.56 6.91
N SER A 249 61.47 14.74 7.78
CA SER A 249 61.22 13.90 8.96
C SER A 249 59.83 13.22 8.98
N LEU A 250 59.05 13.27 7.89
CA LEU A 250 57.72 12.66 7.85
C LEU A 250 57.79 11.14 7.64
N ASN A 251 57.98 10.39 8.72
CA ASN A 251 57.40 9.05 8.81
C ASN A 251 55.89 9.22 9.01
N PHE A 252 55.13 9.20 7.90
CA PHE A 252 53.68 9.18 7.97
C PHE A 252 53.24 7.81 8.51
N THR A 253 52.97 7.75 9.81
CA THR A 253 52.38 6.55 10.40
C THR A 253 50.89 6.61 10.10
N THR A 254 50.47 6.16 8.91
CA THR A 254 49.03 5.89 8.66
C THR A 254 48.60 4.91 9.73
N THR A 255 47.59 5.23 10.54
CA THR A 255 47.06 4.31 11.57
C THR A 255 45.58 4.03 11.35
N LEU A 256 44.86 4.94 10.71
CA LEU A 256 43.43 4.85 10.46
C LEU A 256 43.10 5.16 9.00
N CYS A 257 41.96 4.64 8.52
CA CYS A 257 41.47 4.92 7.17
C CYS A 257 41.16 6.42 6.95
N SER A 258 40.76 7.12 8.03
CA SER A 258 40.51 8.58 8.07
C SER A 258 41.70 9.41 7.64
N ASP A 259 42.90 8.87 7.80
CA ASP A 259 44.15 9.55 7.45
C ASP A 259 44.31 9.69 5.93
N CYS A 260 43.51 8.97 5.14
CA CYS A 260 43.53 8.99 3.69
C CYS A 260 42.14 9.24 3.05
N HIS A 261 41.04 8.82 3.69
CA HIS A 261 39.68 8.87 3.15
C HIS A 261 38.63 9.12 4.25
N GLY A 262 37.47 9.71 3.93
CA GLY A 262 36.36 9.82 4.90
C GLY A 262 35.91 8.44 5.41
N PHE A 263 35.46 8.32 6.66
CA PHE A 263 35.06 7.04 7.27
C PHE A 263 33.54 6.88 7.36
N PRO A 264 32.95 5.74 6.93
CA PRO A 264 33.54 4.69 6.08
C PRO A 264 33.94 5.26 4.70
N PRO A 265 34.84 4.57 3.94
CA PRO A 265 35.35 5.09 2.66
C PRO A 265 34.20 5.57 1.78
N ALA A 266 34.09 6.88 1.61
CA ALA A 266 32.93 7.48 0.99
C ALA A 266 32.97 7.28 -0.54
N ASP A 267 31.81 6.92 -1.11
CA ASP A 267 31.67 6.83 -2.56
C ASP A 267 31.59 8.23 -3.20
N GLY A 268 32.24 8.41 -4.35
CA GLY A 268 32.26 9.63 -5.15
C GLY A 268 32.15 9.34 -6.64
N THR A 269 32.03 10.38 -7.46
CA THR A 269 31.94 10.24 -8.93
C THR A 269 33.28 9.91 -9.58
N ALA A 270 34.37 10.30 -8.91
CA ALA A 270 35.75 10.03 -9.27
C ALA A 270 36.59 9.90 -7.99
N ARG A 271 37.86 9.46 -8.14
CA ARG A 271 38.78 9.47 -7.00
C ARG A 271 38.98 10.91 -6.54
N ASN A 272 38.81 11.14 -5.24
CA ASN A 272 38.96 12.43 -4.59
C ASN A 272 37.95 13.50 -5.06
N THR A 273 36.78 13.07 -5.55
CA THR A 273 35.71 13.98 -6.00
C THR A 273 34.37 13.59 -5.36
N PRO A 274 34.00 14.17 -4.19
CA PRO A 274 34.74 15.14 -3.36
C PRO A 274 36.00 14.59 -2.66
N VAL A 275 36.82 15.45 -2.05
CA VAL A 275 38.08 15.06 -1.40
C VAL A 275 37.86 13.88 -0.44
N GLY A 276 38.71 12.85 -0.55
CA GLY A 276 38.63 11.63 0.25
C GLY A 276 37.66 10.55 -0.26
N THR A 277 36.92 10.78 -1.36
CA THR A 277 35.97 9.80 -1.92
C THR A 277 36.54 9.00 -3.12
N PHE A 278 35.83 7.98 -3.62
CA PHE A 278 36.22 7.25 -4.84
C PHE A 278 35.04 6.51 -5.50
N PRO A 279 35.14 6.10 -6.78
CA PRO A 279 34.06 5.40 -7.46
C PRO A 279 33.80 4.03 -6.86
N GLY A 280 32.56 3.76 -6.47
CA GLY A 280 32.21 2.47 -5.90
C GLY A 280 30.84 2.41 -5.25
N SER A 281 30.69 1.44 -4.36
CA SER A 281 29.49 1.21 -3.56
C SER A 281 29.85 0.84 -2.12
N HIS A 282 30.93 1.41 -1.56
CA HIS A 282 31.35 1.19 -0.18
C HIS A 282 30.32 1.71 0.81
N ASN A 283 29.68 2.85 0.54
CA ASN A 283 28.55 3.29 1.33
C ASN A 283 27.47 2.22 1.32
N LYS A 284 27.22 1.56 0.19
CA LYS A 284 26.25 0.45 0.14
C LYS A 284 26.69 -0.77 0.96
N HIS A 285 27.96 -1.12 1.01
CA HIS A 285 28.41 -2.38 1.63
C HIS A 285 28.91 -2.23 3.08
N SER A 286 29.70 -1.22 3.40
CA SER A 286 30.42 -1.08 4.68
C SER A 286 29.89 0.03 5.60
N GLY A 287 28.81 0.69 5.20
CA GLY A 287 28.31 1.84 5.90
C GLY A 287 27.55 1.52 7.21
N THR A 288 27.65 2.39 8.22
CA THR A 288 27.21 2.14 9.60
C THR A 288 25.95 2.90 10.04
N ASP A 289 25.31 3.68 9.16
CA ASP A 289 24.23 4.58 9.60
C ASP A 289 22.83 4.06 9.26
N ALA A 290 21.91 4.18 10.21
CA ALA A 290 20.49 3.77 10.08
C ALA A 290 19.70 4.63 9.07
N VAL A 291 20.34 5.60 8.43
CA VAL A 291 19.70 6.66 7.62
C VAL A 291 20.07 6.59 6.12
N ALA A 292 20.93 5.65 5.70
CA ALA A 292 21.24 5.44 4.28
C ALA A 292 21.33 3.95 3.95
N ASN A 293 21.05 3.56 2.71
CA ASN A 293 20.98 2.17 2.23
C ASN A 293 22.33 1.42 2.33
N GLN A 294 22.79 1.04 3.52
CA GLN A 294 24.12 0.47 3.79
C GLN A 294 24.00 -0.92 4.45
N TYR A 295 24.73 -1.93 3.96
CA TYR A 295 24.67 -3.34 4.42
C TYR A 295 25.48 -3.61 5.71
N GLY A 296 26.31 -2.67 6.18
CA GLY A 296 27.05 -2.80 7.44
C GLY A 296 28.13 -3.90 7.48
N TYR A 297 28.61 -4.39 6.33
CA TYR A 297 29.68 -5.37 6.28
C TYR A 297 31.00 -4.78 6.78
N ALA A 298 31.65 -5.48 7.72
CA ALA A 298 33.01 -5.14 8.10
C ALA A 298 33.94 -5.25 6.88
N CYS A 299 34.97 -4.39 6.78
CA CYS A 299 35.88 -4.37 5.64
C CYS A 299 36.52 -5.74 5.34
N ASN A 300 36.72 -6.57 6.38
CA ASN A 300 37.30 -7.90 6.27
C ASN A 300 36.40 -8.93 5.56
N PHE A 301 35.15 -8.60 5.25
CA PHE A 301 34.28 -9.43 4.40
C PHE A 301 34.77 -9.43 2.95
N CYS A 302 35.18 -8.27 2.45
CA CYS A 302 35.64 -8.09 1.08
C CYS A 302 37.17 -8.12 0.97
N HIS A 303 37.85 -7.54 1.97
CA HIS A 303 39.30 -7.39 2.00
C HIS A 303 39.95 -8.48 2.87
N TYR A 304 40.60 -9.46 2.22
CA TYR A 304 41.38 -10.47 2.94
C TYR A 304 42.58 -9.81 3.60
N ASN A 305 42.69 -9.96 4.92
CA ASN A 305 43.69 -9.32 5.76
C ASN A 305 43.56 -7.79 5.81
N ALA A 306 42.34 -7.30 6.01
CA ALA A 306 42.05 -5.88 6.25
C ALA A 306 42.62 -5.41 7.60
N THR A 307 43.90 -5.06 7.64
CA THR A 307 44.45 -4.15 8.65
C THR A 307 44.22 -2.71 8.18
N THR A 308 44.16 -1.74 9.10
CA THR A 308 43.71 -0.35 8.84
C THR A 308 44.49 0.37 7.72
N THR A 309 45.66 -0.15 7.31
CA THR A 309 46.62 0.59 6.50
C THR A 309 47.23 -0.21 5.37
N ASN A 310 46.85 -1.47 5.11
CA ASN A 310 47.49 -2.27 4.05
C ASN A 310 47.45 -1.61 2.65
N HIS A 311 46.50 -0.68 2.41
CA HIS A 311 46.48 0.17 1.21
C HIS A 311 47.72 1.07 1.06
N SER A 312 48.40 1.47 2.14
CA SER A 312 49.63 2.25 2.10
C SER A 312 50.77 1.54 1.36
N THR A 313 50.69 0.21 1.24
CA THR A 313 51.66 -0.61 0.49
C THR A 313 51.48 -0.57 -1.03
N GLY A 314 50.55 0.26 -1.54
CA GLY A 314 50.29 0.44 -2.97
C GLY A 314 49.26 -0.53 -3.57
N PHE A 315 48.71 -1.43 -2.76
CA PHE A 315 47.77 -2.45 -3.21
C PHE A 315 46.51 -2.55 -2.35
N LYS A 316 45.40 -2.83 -3.02
CA LYS A 316 44.12 -3.18 -2.41
C LYS A 316 43.95 -4.69 -2.54
N ASN A 317 43.89 -5.38 -1.40
CA ASN A 317 43.66 -6.83 -1.40
C ASN A 317 42.15 -7.07 -1.33
N ILE A 318 41.57 -7.61 -2.41
CA ILE A 318 40.14 -7.96 -2.48
C ILE A 318 40.05 -9.42 -2.85
N THR A 319 39.31 -10.19 -2.05
CA THR A 319 39.10 -11.61 -2.29
C THR A 319 37.65 -12.03 -2.07
N GLY A 320 36.88 -11.24 -1.29
CA GLY A 320 35.55 -11.58 -0.78
C GLY A 320 35.50 -12.80 0.16
N SER A 321 36.64 -13.33 0.59
CA SER A 321 36.80 -14.70 1.11
C SER A 321 36.03 -15.07 2.38
N LYS A 322 35.36 -14.13 3.05
CA LYS A 322 34.45 -14.44 4.17
C LYS A 322 32.99 -14.54 3.75
N LEU A 323 32.67 -14.24 2.49
CA LEU A 323 31.34 -14.42 1.93
C LEU A 323 31.19 -15.87 1.41
N PRO A 324 30.13 -16.60 1.78
CA PRO A 324 29.93 -17.98 1.33
C PRO A 324 29.87 -18.07 -0.21
N GLY A 325 30.71 -18.94 -0.79
CA GLY A 325 30.73 -19.27 -2.23
C GLY A 325 31.40 -18.25 -3.15
N ASN A 326 31.99 -17.18 -2.61
CA ASN A 326 32.33 -16.01 -3.39
C ASN A 326 33.56 -16.18 -4.31
N ALA A 327 33.58 -15.44 -5.42
CA ALA A 327 34.79 -15.16 -6.20
C ALA A 327 34.77 -13.70 -6.70
N TYR A 328 35.93 -13.04 -6.71
CA TYR A 328 36.09 -11.72 -7.32
C TYR A 328 36.85 -11.88 -8.65
N SER A 329 36.34 -11.30 -9.73
CA SER A 329 36.88 -11.56 -11.08
C SER A 329 38.23 -10.90 -11.38
N GLN A 330 38.70 -10.01 -10.50
CA GLN A 330 40.04 -9.42 -10.61
C GLN A 330 41.05 -10.14 -9.72
N THR A 331 42.33 -9.89 -9.95
CA THR A 331 43.42 -10.45 -9.16
C THR A 331 43.32 -10.01 -7.69
N ARG A 332 43.82 -10.86 -6.78
CA ARG A 332 43.77 -10.61 -5.33
C ARG A 332 44.53 -9.37 -4.87
N LYS A 333 45.41 -8.81 -5.73
CA LYS A 333 46.31 -7.70 -5.45
C LYS A 333 46.12 -6.63 -6.53
N ILE A 334 45.24 -5.66 -6.27
CA ILE A 334 44.87 -4.61 -7.22
C ILE A 334 45.71 -3.37 -6.92
N ALA A 335 46.46 -2.87 -7.91
CA ALA A 335 47.21 -1.64 -7.74
C ALA A 335 46.29 -0.44 -7.43
N ILE A 336 46.79 0.48 -6.60
CA ILE A 336 46.13 1.78 -6.45
C ILE A 336 46.30 2.55 -7.76
N SER A 337 45.17 2.93 -8.37
CA SER A 337 45.11 3.65 -9.64
C SER A 337 44.00 4.70 -9.58
N ASN A 338 44.18 5.80 -10.32
CA ASN A 338 43.17 6.85 -10.52
C ASN A 338 42.03 6.38 -11.44
N SER A 339 42.25 5.31 -12.22
CA SER A 339 41.25 4.69 -13.09
C SER A 339 41.19 3.18 -12.82
N PRO A 340 40.70 2.75 -11.64
CA PRO A 340 40.68 1.33 -11.30
C PRO A 340 39.63 0.58 -12.15
N THR A 341 40.04 -0.48 -12.84
CA THR A 341 39.10 -1.43 -13.45
C THR A 341 38.49 -2.28 -12.34
N LEU A 342 37.21 -2.05 -12.04
CA LEU A 342 36.49 -2.75 -11.00
C LEU A 342 36.03 -4.14 -11.49
N GLY A 343 36.22 -5.15 -10.67
CA GLY A 343 35.73 -6.51 -10.90
C GLY A 343 34.26 -6.73 -10.57
N THR A 344 33.85 -7.97 -10.79
CA THR A 344 32.52 -8.54 -10.51
C THR A 344 32.64 -9.60 -9.40
N CYS A 345 31.65 -9.66 -8.51
CA CYS A 345 31.58 -10.61 -7.40
C CYS A 345 30.65 -11.78 -7.74
N THR A 346 31.17 -12.94 -8.16
CA THR A 346 30.32 -14.10 -8.50
C THR A 346 30.06 -15.00 -7.30
N ASN A 347 29.00 -15.82 -7.39
CA ASN A 347 28.65 -16.90 -6.46
C ASN A 347 28.46 -16.50 -4.98
N THR A 348 28.23 -15.21 -4.72
CA THR A 348 27.89 -14.70 -3.38
C THR A 348 26.39 -14.82 -3.13
N TYR A 349 25.97 -15.24 -1.93
CA TYR A 349 24.54 -15.35 -1.57
C TYR A 349 23.74 -14.05 -1.83
N CYS A 350 24.31 -12.88 -1.51
CA CYS A 350 23.70 -11.56 -1.79
C CYS A 350 23.55 -11.24 -3.29
N HIS A 351 24.32 -11.90 -4.15
CA HIS A 351 24.22 -11.85 -5.62
C HIS A 351 23.54 -13.10 -6.19
N SER A 352 22.72 -13.78 -5.37
CA SER A 352 21.86 -14.87 -5.81
C SER A 352 20.42 -14.40 -5.96
N THR A 353 19.57 -15.28 -6.47
CA THR A 353 18.11 -15.12 -6.48
C THR A 353 17.45 -15.25 -5.10
N GLY A 354 18.21 -15.51 -4.02
CA GLY A 354 17.67 -15.82 -2.69
C GLY A 354 16.89 -17.15 -2.62
N ARG A 355 16.95 -17.97 -3.68
CA ARG A 355 16.26 -19.26 -3.78
C ARG A 355 17.03 -20.39 -3.12
N THR A 356 16.35 -21.53 -2.95
CA THR A 356 16.96 -22.79 -2.53
C THR A 356 16.58 -23.87 -3.55
N PRO A 357 17.56 -24.51 -4.23
CA PRO A 357 18.99 -24.19 -4.22
C PRO A 357 19.26 -22.77 -4.75
N ALA A 358 20.33 -22.13 -4.28
CA ALA A 358 20.66 -20.77 -4.68
C ALA A 358 21.02 -20.74 -6.17
N GLN A 359 20.33 -19.88 -6.93
CA GLN A 359 20.66 -19.63 -8.32
C GLN A 359 21.47 -18.33 -8.39
N TYR A 360 22.69 -18.41 -8.92
CA TYR A 360 23.63 -17.29 -9.00
C TYR A 360 23.66 -16.73 -10.42
N GLY A 361 23.54 -15.42 -10.52
CA GLY A 361 23.66 -14.69 -11.79
C GLY A 361 25.04 -14.06 -11.97
N ASN A 362 25.32 -13.46 -13.14
CA ASN A 362 26.42 -12.50 -13.25
C ASN A 362 26.09 -11.32 -12.34
N SER A 363 26.94 -11.06 -11.35
CA SER A 363 26.75 -9.95 -10.44
C SER A 363 26.82 -8.62 -11.17
N VAL A 364 26.07 -7.65 -10.66
CA VAL A 364 26.21 -6.24 -11.05
C VAL A 364 27.67 -5.80 -10.86
N GLN A 365 28.22 -5.07 -11.82
CA GLN A 365 29.56 -4.50 -11.69
C GLN A 365 29.59 -3.55 -10.47
N TRP A 366 30.67 -3.58 -9.70
CA TRP A 366 30.82 -2.69 -8.55
C TRP A 366 30.67 -1.22 -8.98
N GLY A 367 29.85 -0.44 -8.25
CA GLY A 367 29.53 0.96 -8.58
C GLY A 367 28.29 1.17 -9.46
N GLN A 368 27.62 0.10 -9.92
CA GLN A 368 26.39 0.20 -10.71
C GLN A 368 25.12 0.11 -9.86
N THR A 369 24.04 0.74 -10.34
CA THR A 369 22.70 0.63 -9.73
C THR A 369 21.94 -0.56 -10.31
N GLY A 370 21.35 -1.39 -9.46
CA GLY A 370 20.47 -2.50 -9.85
C GLY A 370 19.01 -2.29 -9.44
N ASN A 371 18.10 -2.97 -10.12
CA ASN A 371 16.67 -3.07 -9.74
C ASN A 371 16.34 -4.53 -9.35
N CYS A 372 15.07 -4.84 -9.03
CA CYS A 372 14.67 -6.20 -8.66
C CYS A 372 15.06 -7.25 -9.73
N LEU A 373 14.86 -6.90 -11.01
CA LEU A 373 15.19 -7.75 -12.16
C LEU A 373 16.69 -7.97 -12.34
N SER A 374 17.56 -7.20 -11.68
CA SER A 374 18.99 -7.46 -11.69
C SER A 374 19.37 -8.75 -10.96
N CYS A 375 18.53 -9.23 -10.02
CA CYS A 375 18.85 -10.40 -9.19
C CYS A 375 17.85 -11.55 -9.37
N HIS A 376 16.54 -11.28 -9.37
CA HIS A 376 15.50 -12.30 -9.48
C HIS A 376 14.34 -11.82 -10.36
N GLY A 377 13.48 -12.73 -10.81
CA GLY A 377 12.30 -12.35 -11.59
C GLY A 377 11.39 -11.39 -10.80
N GLY A 378 10.61 -10.58 -11.49
CA GLY A 378 9.81 -9.51 -10.89
C GLY A 378 8.70 -9.05 -11.83
N ARG A 379 8.46 -7.73 -11.88
CA ARG A 379 7.63 -7.09 -12.92
C ARG A 379 8.49 -6.22 -13.84
N ALA A 380 8.09 -6.09 -15.10
CA ALA A 380 8.75 -5.19 -16.05
C ALA A 380 8.61 -3.69 -15.70
N SER A 381 7.54 -3.33 -14.98
CA SER A 381 7.26 -1.98 -14.48
C SER A 381 6.28 -2.05 -13.31
N ALA A 382 5.94 -0.91 -12.70
CA ALA A 382 5.03 -0.84 -11.54
C ALA A 382 3.71 -1.61 -11.75
N ASN A 383 3.18 -1.57 -12.98
CA ASN A 383 1.94 -2.24 -13.39
C ASN A 383 2.15 -3.27 -14.51
N GLY A 384 3.41 -3.55 -14.87
CA GLY A 384 3.77 -4.41 -16.00
C GLY A 384 3.59 -5.90 -15.71
N LEU A 385 3.59 -6.70 -16.76
CA LEU A 385 3.54 -8.16 -16.66
C LEU A 385 4.74 -8.73 -15.87
N PRO A 386 4.61 -9.94 -15.32
CA PRO A 386 5.75 -10.66 -14.74
C PRO A 386 6.90 -10.75 -15.74
N ALA A 387 8.10 -10.39 -15.30
CA ALA A 387 9.31 -10.37 -16.10
C ALA A 387 10.39 -11.26 -15.48
N ARG A 388 11.24 -11.82 -16.33
CA ARG A 388 12.43 -12.56 -15.89
C ARG A 388 13.52 -11.59 -15.44
N SER A 389 14.45 -12.06 -14.61
CA SER A 389 15.66 -11.29 -14.31
C SER A 389 16.51 -11.10 -15.56
N SER A 390 17.51 -10.21 -15.49
CA SER A 390 18.55 -10.06 -16.52
C SER A 390 19.28 -11.37 -16.82
N GLN A 391 19.31 -12.28 -15.84
CA GLN A 391 19.91 -13.61 -15.93
C GLN A 391 18.89 -14.70 -16.26
N ASN A 392 17.73 -14.31 -16.78
CA ASN A 392 16.68 -15.21 -17.25
C ASN A 392 16.03 -16.08 -16.14
N PHE A 393 16.15 -15.68 -14.87
CA PHE A 393 15.48 -16.35 -13.76
C PHE A 393 14.01 -15.96 -13.69
N THR A 394 13.15 -16.96 -13.53
CA THR A 394 11.70 -16.78 -13.37
C THR A 394 11.30 -16.70 -11.91
N LEU A 395 10.21 -16.00 -11.62
CA LEU A 395 9.51 -16.15 -10.36
C LEU A 395 8.93 -17.56 -10.21
N SER A 396 8.54 -17.95 -8.99
CA SER A 396 7.84 -19.24 -8.83
C SER A 396 6.48 -19.14 -9.52
N THR A 397 5.92 -20.27 -9.94
CA THR A 397 4.59 -20.34 -10.54
C THR A 397 3.54 -19.62 -9.68
N THR A 398 3.67 -19.71 -8.36
CA THR A 398 2.79 -19.03 -7.39
C THR A 398 2.94 -17.51 -7.37
N HIS A 399 4.16 -16.97 -7.44
CA HIS A 399 4.37 -15.52 -7.54
C HIS A 399 3.81 -14.98 -8.86
N SER A 400 4.01 -15.71 -9.96
CA SER A 400 3.42 -15.29 -11.25
C SER A 400 1.90 -15.23 -11.19
N GLN A 401 1.22 -16.10 -10.43
CA GLN A 401 -0.25 -16.04 -10.31
C GLN A 401 -0.73 -14.80 -9.55
N HIS A 402 0.00 -14.33 -8.52
CA HIS A 402 -0.35 -13.10 -7.81
C HIS A 402 -0.07 -11.85 -8.67
N LEU A 403 0.97 -11.88 -9.49
CA LEU A 403 1.36 -10.75 -10.34
C LEU A 403 0.66 -10.73 -11.71
N LYS A 404 -0.02 -11.82 -12.09
CA LYS A 404 -0.70 -11.97 -13.39
C LYS A 404 -1.92 -11.07 -13.53
N TYR A 405 -2.60 -10.71 -12.44
CA TYR A 405 -3.89 -10.04 -12.48
C TYR A 405 -3.80 -8.60 -11.95
N PRO A 406 -3.92 -7.58 -12.84
CA PRO A 406 -3.84 -6.17 -12.45
C PRO A 406 -4.97 -5.71 -11.51
N ALA A 407 -6.15 -6.33 -11.61
CA ALA A 407 -7.37 -5.97 -10.87
C ALA A 407 -7.22 -6.02 -9.35
N ALA A 408 -6.40 -6.93 -8.82
CA ALA A 408 -6.16 -7.04 -7.38
C ALA A 408 -5.05 -6.09 -6.90
N ASN A 409 -4.38 -5.38 -7.82
CA ASN A 409 -3.21 -4.52 -7.59
C ASN A 409 -2.16 -5.16 -6.66
N MET A 410 -2.05 -6.49 -6.70
CA MET A 410 -1.15 -7.25 -5.86
C MET A 410 0.28 -7.00 -6.33
N ASN A 411 1.02 -6.28 -5.50
CA ASN A 411 2.39 -5.87 -5.72
C ASN A 411 3.29 -6.32 -4.58
N CYS A 412 4.61 -6.30 -4.83
CA CYS A 412 5.61 -6.84 -3.92
C CYS A 412 5.47 -6.27 -2.50
N ASN A 413 5.19 -4.98 -2.38
CA ASN A 413 5.05 -4.26 -1.11
C ASN A 413 3.86 -4.69 -0.26
N VAL A 414 2.87 -5.39 -0.82
CA VAL A 414 1.73 -5.93 -0.07
C VAL A 414 2.20 -7.03 0.88
N CYS A 415 3.15 -7.87 0.45
CA CYS A 415 3.67 -9.02 1.21
C CYS A 415 5.09 -8.78 1.75
N HIS A 416 5.92 -8.05 1.02
CA HIS A 416 7.30 -7.73 1.36
C HIS A 416 7.42 -6.27 1.77
N SER A 417 6.51 -5.81 2.62
CA SER A 417 6.38 -4.39 2.97
C SER A 417 7.57 -3.82 3.74
N LYS A 418 8.38 -4.64 4.40
CA LYS A 418 9.66 -4.19 4.97
C LYS A 418 10.77 -4.12 3.92
N THR A 419 10.60 -4.76 2.78
CA THR A 419 11.60 -4.89 1.73
C THR A 419 11.40 -3.91 0.58
N THR A 420 10.18 -3.69 0.13
CA THR A 420 9.88 -2.81 -1.02
C THR A 420 8.87 -1.74 -0.64
N THR A 421 8.98 -0.56 -1.27
CA THR A 421 7.95 0.51 -1.16
C THR A 421 6.81 0.26 -2.13
N ASP A 422 7.13 -0.33 -3.29
CA ASP A 422 6.22 -0.60 -4.39
C ASP A 422 6.64 -1.89 -5.13
N ALA A 423 6.27 -2.03 -6.41
CA ALA A 423 6.55 -3.20 -7.23
C ALA A 423 7.97 -3.27 -7.82
N ALA A 424 8.76 -2.20 -7.75
CA ALA A 424 10.08 -2.09 -8.36
C ALA A 424 11.17 -1.50 -7.44
N THR A 425 10.78 -0.84 -6.35
CA THR A 425 11.69 -0.07 -5.49
C THR A 425 11.92 -0.74 -4.14
N LEU A 426 13.18 -0.94 -3.76
CA LEU A 426 13.59 -1.42 -2.45
C LEU A 426 13.56 -0.30 -1.39
N LYS A 427 13.17 -0.62 -0.16
CA LYS A 427 13.17 0.33 0.97
C LYS A 427 14.60 0.63 1.45
N SER A 428 14.84 1.90 1.75
CA SER A 428 16.12 2.42 2.23
C SER A 428 16.55 1.96 3.62
N TYR A 429 15.61 1.69 4.54
CA TYR A 429 15.89 1.55 5.98
C TYR A 429 15.50 0.20 6.61
N THR A 430 14.72 -0.65 5.93
CA THR A 430 14.23 -1.93 6.50
C THR A 430 14.41 -3.14 5.59
N GLY A 431 14.55 -2.96 4.27
CA GLY A 431 14.67 -4.13 3.38
C GLY A 431 15.96 -4.90 3.58
N LEU A 432 16.97 -4.25 4.15
CA LEU A 432 18.32 -4.77 4.32
C LEU A 432 18.39 -5.99 5.25
N VAL A 433 17.64 -5.99 6.36
CA VAL A 433 17.58 -7.11 7.32
C VAL A 433 16.62 -8.22 6.86
N TYR A 434 15.63 -7.89 6.03
CA TYR A 434 14.56 -8.83 5.64
C TYR A 434 14.66 -9.32 4.17
N HIS A 435 15.70 -8.94 3.43
CA HIS A 435 15.88 -9.31 2.01
C HIS A 435 17.12 -10.15 1.74
N ALA A 436 18.24 -9.87 2.41
CA ALA A 436 19.54 -10.49 2.15
C ALA A 436 20.11 -11.26 3.36
N ASP A 437 19.28 -11.61 4.34
CA ASP A 437 19.68 -12.28 5.60
C ASP A 437 19.63 -13.81 5.55
N GLY A 438 19.20 -14.39 4.42
CA GLY A 438 18.97 -15.83 4.32
C GLY A 438 17.53 -16.26 4.58
N SER A 439 16.65 -15.37 5.04
CA SER A 439 15.28 -15.67 5.41
C SER A 439 14.30 -15.20 4.33
N LYS A 440 13.12 -15.83 4.28
CA LYS A 440 12.01 -15.37 3.44
C LYS A 440 11.00 -14.68 4.33
N ASP A 441 11.13 -13.37 4.45
CA ASP A 441 10.26 -12.58 5.31
C ASP A 441 9.06 -12.04 4.54
N VAL A 442 7.88 -12.34 5.07
CA VAL A 442 6.61 -11.81 4.60
C VAL A 442 6.00 -11.04 5.76
N LEU A 443 5.90 -9.74 5.58
CA LEU A 443 5.15 -8.86 6.46
C LEU A 443 4.12 -8.11 5.63
N PHE A 444 2.85 -8.40 5.91
CA PHE A 444 1.74 -7.76 5.21
C PHE A 444 1.60 -6.28 5.60
N THR A 445 1.26 -5.43 4.64
CA THR A 445 0.81 -4.05 4.88
C THR A 445 -0.62 -3.89 4.40
N ASN A 446 -1.43 -3.16 5.17
CA ASN A 446 -2.85 -2.92 4.90
C ASN A 446 -3.73 -4.18 4.86
N ILE A 447 -3.29 -5.28 5.50
CA ILE A 447 -4.09 -6.49 5.69
C ILE A 447 -3.98 -6.91 7.15
N ALA A 448 -4.84 -6.33 8.00
CA ALA A 448 -4.85 -6.63 9.44
C ALA A 448 -5.02 -8.14 9.68
N TYR A 449 -4.19 -8.68 10.58
CA TYR A 449 -4.17 -10.09 11.00
C TYR A 449 -3.78 -11.12 9.92
N ALA A 450 -3.38 -10.69 8.71
CA ALA A 450 -2.79 -11.61 7.73
C ALA A 450 -1.52 -12.24 8.29
N SER A 451 -1.38 -13.55 8.15
CA SER A 451 -0.22 -14.28 8.65
C SER A 451 0.41 -15.15 7.58
N TYR A 452 1.72 -15.28 7.64
CA TYR A 452 2.51 -16.18 6.81
C TYR A 452 3.38 -17.03 7.72
N THR A 453 3.40 -18.32 7.44
CA THR A 453 4.25 -19.30 8.12
C THR A 453 5.44 -19.58 7.21
N SER A 454 6.66 -19.27 7.67
CA SER A 454 7.84 -19.29 6.80
C SER A 454 8.20 -20.69 6.30
N PHE A 455 8.77 -20.77 5.10
CA PHE A 455 9.27 -22.00 4.49
C PHE A 455 10.41 -22.68 5.29
N LYS A 456 11.09 -21.93 6.18
CA LYS A 456 12.19 -22.45 7.00
C LYS A 456 11.75 -22.97 8.37
N LYS A 457 10.47 -22.85 8.74
CA LYS A 457 9.93 -23.43 9.97
C LYS A 457 9.39 -24.83 9.66
N SER A 458 10.00 -25.87 10.22
CA SER A 458 9.49 -27.24 10.16
C SER A 458 8.07 -27.32 10.75
N GLY A 459 7.15 -28.03 10.08
CA GLY A 459 5.79 -28.31 10.58
C GLY A 459 4.69 -28.30 9.50
N VAL A 460 3.51 -28.82 9.84
CA VAL A 460 2.32 -28.95 8.95
C VAL A 460 1.78 -27.64 8.39
N ASN A 461 2.27 -26.50 8.89
CA ASN A 461 1.87 -25.17 8.46
C ASN A 461 2.94 -24.44 7.65
N ALA A 462 4.13 -24.98 7.41
CA ALA A 462 5.17 -24.27 6.64
C ALA A 462 4.67 -23.80 5.26
N GLY A 463 4.86 -22.52 4.93
CA GLY A 463 4.53 -21.92 3.64
C GLY A 463 3.06 -21.56 3.40
N LYS A 464 2.23 -21.42 4.44
CA LYS A 464 0.80 -21.08 4.31
C LYS A 464 0.51 -19.62 4.62
N CYS A 465 -0.33 -18.99 3.80
CA CYS A 465 -0.96 -17.71 4.10
C CYS A 465 -2.34 -17.96 4.72
N THR A 466 -2.68 -17.21 5.77
CA THR A 466 -4.03 -17.17 6.33
C THR A 466 -4.50 -15.72 6.46
N ASN A 467 -5.82 -15.53 6.48
CA ASN A 467 -6.43 -14.25 6.79
C ASN A 467 -6.14 -13.13 5.74
N THR A 468 -6.11 -13.48 4.46
CA THR A 468 -6.04 -12.56 3.30
C THR A 468 -7.09 -12.95 2.24
N ALA A 469 -7.47 -12.06 1.30
CA ALA A 469 -8.47 -12.39 0.28
C ALA A 469 -8.10 -13.65 -0.53
N CYS A 470 -9.09 -14.50 -0.82
CA CYS A 470 -8.94 -15.89 -1.32
C CYS A 470 -8.25 -16.90 -0.37
N HIS A 471 -7.54 -16.45 0.67
CA HIS A 471 -6.93 -17.30 1.70
C HIS A 471 -7.49 -17.01 3.11
N GLY A 472 -8.75 -16.54 3.18
CA GLY A 472 -9.37 -15.84 4.32
C GLY A 472 -9.84 -16.72 5.48
N GLY A 473 -9.71 -18.04 5.41
CA GLY A 473 -10.05 -18.93 6.53
C GLY A 473 -9.48 -20.34 6.38
N THR A 474 -9.42 -20.85 5.16
CA THR A 474 -8.80 -22.13 4.82
C THR A 474 -8.36 -22.08 3.37
N SER A 475 -7.04 -22.10 3.12
CA SER A 475 -6.57 -22.41 1.77
C SER A 475 -7.01 -23.84 1.45
N ARG A 476 -7.87 -24.01 0.43
CA ARG A 476 -8.43 -25.33 0.03
C ARG A 476 -7.37 -26.32 -0.43
N SER A 477 -6.17 -25.83 -0.68
CA SER A 477 -4.96 -26.60 -0.95
C SER A 477 -3.76 -25.79 -0.45
N ALA A 478 -2.85 -26.45 0.28
CA ALA A 478 -1.58 -25.86 0.69
C ALA A 478 -0.72 -25.50 -0.53
N TRP A 479 0.19 -24.54 -0.37
CA TRP A 479 1.22 -24.22 -1.34
C TRP A 479 2.14 -25.45 -1.53
N ALA A 480 1.88 -26.29 -2.53
CA ALA A 480 2.83 -27.30 -2.96
C ALA A 480 3.75 -26.69 -4.04
N ASN A 481 5.05 -26.61 -3.74
CA ASN A 481 6.08 -26.35 -4.73
C ASN A 481 6.32 -27.63 -5.54
N SER A 482 5.37 -28.00 -6.40
CA SER A 482 5.57 -29.09 -7.34
C SER A 482 4.48 -29.00 -8.41
N THR A 483 4.91 -28.84 -9.67
CA THR A 483 4.38 -29.37 -10.96
C THR A 483 2.90 -29.74 -11.18
N ALA A 484 2.07 -29.95 -10.16
CA ALA A 484 0.65 -30.18 -10.27
C ALA A 484 -0.07 -28.86 -10.59
N ILE A 485 -0.63 -28.79 -11.80
CA ILE A 485 -1.66 -27.83 -12.16
C ILE A 485 -2.76 -27.96 -11.09
N ASN A 486 -3.08 -26.87 -10.41
CA ASN A 486 -4.22 -26.85 -9.52
C ASN A 486 -5.47 -27.12 -10.36
N SER A 487 -6.06 -28.30 -10.18
CA SER A 487 -7.24 -28.76 -10.91
C SER A 487 -8.55 -28.20 -10.35
N ASN A 488 -8.51 -27.38 -9.30
CA ASN A 488 -9.69 -26.62 -8.91
C ASN A 488 -9.95 -25.54 -9.97
N ASN A 489 -11.21 -25.41 -10.39
CA ASN A 489 -11.61 -24.29 -11.23
C ASN A 489 -11.25 -22.95 -10.56
N THR A 490 -11.12 -21.89 -11.36
CA THR A 490 -10.59 -20.60 -10.91
C THR A 490 -11.40 -19.99 -9.76
N CYS A 491 -12.72 -20.19 -9.69
CA CYS A 491 -13.58 -19.64 -8.64
C CYS A 491 -13.57 -20.47 -7.33
N VAL A 492 -13.65 -21.81 -7.42
CA VAL A 492 -13.60 -22.75 -6.26
C VAL A 492 -12.24 -22.85 -5.62
N HIS A 493 -11.24 -22.20 -6.20
CA HIS A 493 -10.00 -21.91 -5.51
C HIS A 493 -10.23 -21.02 -4.30
N CYS A 494 -11.14 -20.05 -4.39
CA CYS A 494 -11.42 -19.07 -3.35
C CYS A 494 -12.70 -19.38 -2.57
N HIS A 495 -13.82 -19.72 -3.25
CA HIS A 495 -15.13 -19.93 -2.62
C HIS A 495 -16.02 -20.94 -3.39
N GLY A 496 -17.03 -21.55 -2.77
CA GLY A 496 -17.82 -22.63 -3.38
C GLY A 496 -17.51 -24.02 -2.84
N VAL A 497 -17.66 -25.09 -3.60
CA VAL A 497 -17.41 -26.48 -3.16
C VAL A 497 -16.00 -26.93 -3.57
N ALA A 498 -15.19 -27.34 -2.59
CA ALA A 498 -13.83 -27.80 -2.83
C ALA A 498 -13.79 -29.09 -3.67
N GLY A 499 -12.75 -29.28 -4.49
CA GLY A 499 -12.60 -30.47 -5.34
C GLY A 499 -13.44 -30.45 -6.62
N THR A 500 -14.13 -29.34 -6.92
CA THR A 500 -14.89 -29.21 -8.16
C THR A 500 -13.96 -29.17 -9.38
N LEU A 501 -14.11 -30.15 -10.27
CA LEU A 501 -13.30 -30.31 -11.47
C LEU A 501 -13.49 -29.17 -12.49
N PRO A 502 -12.50 -28.90 -13.38
CA PRO A 502 -12.57 -27.81 -14.35
C PRO A 502 -13.69 -27.95 -15.38
N ALA A 503 -14.10 -29.18 -15.72
CA ALA A 503 -15.17 -29.46 -16.67
C ALA A 503 -16.59 -29.35 -16.06
N ASN A 504 -16.71 -28.92 -14.79
CA ASN A 504 -18.00 -28.88 -14.12
C ASN A 504 -18.94 -27.80 -14.70
N THR A 505 -20.10 -28.23 -15.18
CA THR A 505 -21.18 -27.37 -15.68
C THR A 505 -22.16 -26.95 -14.58
N ASN A 506 -22.16 -27.61 -13.42
CA ASN A 506 -23.03 -27.24 -12.31
C ASN A 506 -22.51 -25.99 -11.62
N ARG A 507 -23.11 -24.85 -11.98
CA ARG A 507 -22.71 -23.53 -11.49
C ARG A 507 -22.91 -23.31 -9.99
N ASN A 508 -23.74 -24.13 -9.35
CA ASN A 508 -24.01 -23.97 -7.93
C ASN A 508 -22.81 -24.36 -7.08
N ASN A 509 -21.93 -25.23 -7.60
CA ASN A 509 -20.67 -25.58 -6.94
C ASN A 509 -19.71 -24.39 -6.81
N TYR A 510 -19.93 -23.28 -7.53
CA TYR A 510 -19.15 -22.06 -7.35
C TYR A 510 -19.68 -21.18 -6.20
N ALA A 511 -20.88 -21.43 -5.67
CA ALA A 511 -21.48 -20.59 -4.62
C ALA A 511 -21.14 -21.11 -3.20
N PRO A 512 -20.80 -20.21 -2.24
CA PRO A 512 -20.72 -20.57 -0.82
C PRO A 512 -22.02 -21.21 -0.33
N GLY A 513 -21.94 -22.09 0.68
CA GLY A 513 -23.08 -22.72 1.32
C GLY A 513 -23.71 -23.85 0.51
N TRP A 514 -23.48 -23.94 -0.81
CA TRP A 514 -24.08 -24.97 -1.65
C TRP A 514 -23.85 -26.39 -1.11
N GLY A 515 -24.95 -27.16 -1.01
CA GLY A 515 -24.94 -28.53 -0.49
C GLY A 515 -24.40 -28.66 0.95
N GLY A 516 -24.37 -27.58 1.74
CA GLY A 516 -23.80 -27.54 3.09
C GLY A 516 -22.28 -27.71 3.15
N THR A 517 -21.61 -27.84 2.00
CA THR A 517 -20.17 -28.09 1.88
C THR A 517 -19.44 -26.91 1.24
N GLY A 518 -20.17 -26.03 0.56
CA GLY A 518 -19.60 -24.81 -0.01
C GLY A 518 -19.14 -23.85 1.07
N ILE A 519 -17.91 -23.33 0.98
CA ILE A 519 -17.38 -22.32 1.93
C ILE A 519 -17.21 -20.95 1.26
N SER A 520 -17.38 -19.88 2.03
CA SER A 520 -16.94 -18.52 1.64
C SER A 520 -15.41 -18.42 1.62
N THR A 521 -14.89 -17.27 1.20
CA THR A 521 -13.46 -16.93 1.29
C THR A 521 -12.93 -16.94 2.72
N ASP A 522 -13.82 -16.76 3.71
CA ASP A 522 -13.52 -16.80 5.15
C ASP A 522 -13.70 -18.20 5.76
N GLY A 523 -13.99 -19.22 4.94
CA GLY A 523 -14.16 -20.60 5.40
C GLY A 523 -15.54 -20.92 6.00
N ILE A 524 -16.49 -19.99 5.93
CA ILE A 524 -17.84 -20.16 6.50
C ILE A 524 -18.68 -21.02 5.55
N SER A 525 -19.26 -22.12 6.04
CA SER A 525 -20.26 -22.95 5.32
C SER A 525 -21.64 -22.93 5.99
N ALA A 526 -21.77 -22.29 7.14
CA ALA A 526 -22.99 -22.33 7.94
C ALA A 526 -24.18 -21.71 7.18
N ASN A 527 -25.30 -22.43 7.17
CA ASN A 527 -26.55 -21.94 6.59
C ASN A 527 -27.21 -20.82 7.41
N THR A 528 -26.78 -20.62 8.65
CA THR A 528 -27.22 -19.52 9.52
C THR A 528 -26.40 -18.24 9.33
N ASP A 529 -25.31 -18.27 8.54
CA ASP A 529 -24.56 -17.07 8.21
C ASP A 529 -25.37 -16.19 7.25
N ILE A 530 -25.33 -14.87 7.46
CA ILE A 530 -26.13 -13.93 6.67
C ILE A 530 -25.74 -13.89 5.18
N ARG A 531 -24.49 -14.22 4.81
CA ARG A 531 -24.03 -14.20 3.40
C ARG A 531 -24.06 -15.60 2.79
N VAL A 532 -23.53 -16.58 3.51
CA VAL A 532 -23.42 -17.98 3.05
C VAL A 532 -24.78 -18.67 3.10
N GLY A 533 -25.56 -18.44 4.15
CA GLY A 533 -26.91 -18.95 4.30
C GLY A 533 -27.84 -18.50 3.18
N ALA A 534 -27.71 -17.25 2.72
CA ALA A 534 -28.50 -16.73 1.61
C ALA A 534 -28.30 -17.52 0.30
N HIS A 535 -27.05 -17.85 -0.05
CA HIS A 535 -26.78 -18.72 -1.19
C HIS A 535 -27.39 -20.10 -0.99
N PHE A 536 -27.22 -20.68 0.20
CA PHE A 536 -27.79 -22.00 0.51
C PHE A 536 -29.31 -22.03 0.30
N VAL A 537 -30.06 -21.09 0.88
CA VAL A 537 -31.52 -21.10 0.82
C VAL A 537 -32.06 -20.79 -0.58
N HIS A 538 -31.48 -19.83 -1.31
CA HIS A 538 -31.97 -19.44 -2.64
C HIS A 538 -31.56 -20.41 -3.76
N LEU A 539 -30.46 -21.16 -3.58
CA LEU A 539 -30.03 -22.18 -4.55
C LEU A 539 -30.64 -23.56 -4.25
N SER A 540 -31.09 -23.82 -3.02
CA SER A 540 -31.63 -25.12 -2.57
C SER A 540 -33.08 -25.08 -2.10
N SER A 541 -33.83 -24.02 -2.44
CA SER A 541 -35.24 -23.89 -2.05
C SER A 541 -36.09 -25.09 -2.50
N VAL A 542 -36.95 -25.58 -1.59
CA VAL A 542 -38.00 -26.55 -1.94
C VAL A 542 -39.29 -25.87 -2.40
N TYR A 543 -39.41 -24.55 -2.22
CA TYR A 543 -40.63 -23.78 -2.48
C TYR A 543 -40.61 -23.05 -3.84
N SER A 544 -39.43 -22.66 -4.34
CA SER A 544 -39.25 -21.90 -5.58
C SER A 544 -38.33 -22.63 -6.55
N LYS A 545 -38.37 -22.25 -7.83
CA LYS A 545 -37.25 -22.53 -8.73
C LYS A 545 -35.96 -21.98 -8.11
N LYS A 546 -34.85 -22.69 -8.32
CA LYS A 546 -33.52 -22.24 -7.90
C LYS A 546 -33.19 -20.91 -8.57
N LEU A 547 -32.79 -19.92 -7.79
CA LEU A 547 -32.44 -18.60 -8.35
C LEU A 547 -31.10 -18.67 -9.09
N LYS A 548 -30.98 -17.93 -10.20
CA LYS A 548 -29.70 -17.78 -10.88
C LYS A 548 -28.86 -16.77 -10.10
N CYS A 549 -27.55 -16.97 -10.01
CA CYS A 549 -26.66 -16.07 -9.27
C CYS A 549 -26.74 -14.60 -9.74
N ASN A 550 -26.97 -14.39 -11.04
CA ASN A 550 -27.11 -13.05 -11.62
C ASN A 550 -28.43 -12.35 -11.27
N GLU A 551 -29.34 -13.02 -10.57
CA GLU A 551 -30.53 -12.37 -10.00
C GLU A 551 -30.16 -11.45 -8.82
N CYS A 552 -28.99 -11.63 -8.20
CA CYS A 552 -28.61 -10.88 -7.00
C CYS A 552 -27.44 -9.93 -7.27
N HIS A 553 -26.41 -10.42 -7.94
CA HIS A 553 -25.19 -9.66 -8.21
C HIS A 553 -24.57 -10.05 -9.55
N LEU A 554 -23.66 -9.23 -10.07
CA LEU A 554 -22.89 -9.61 -11.25
C LEU A 554 -22.01 -10.83 -10.94
N VAL A 555 -22.13 -11.88 -11.75
CA VAL A 555 -21.23 -13.04 -11.69
C VAL A 555 -20.08 -12.78 -12.65
N PRO A 556 -18.83 -12.69 -12.17
CA PRO A 556 -17.71 -12.45 -13.05
C PRO A 556 -17.45 -13.65 -13.96
N SER A 557 -16.80 -13.39 -15.08
CA SER A 557 -16.29 -14.44 -15.98
C SER A 557 -14.99 -15.06 -15.45
N ASN A 558 -14.26 -14.30 -14.62
CA ASN A 558 -13.00 -14.70 -13.99
C ASN A 558 -12.92 -14.20 -12.53
N PRO A 559 -12.38 -14.97 -11.57
CA PRO A 559 -12.25 -14.53 -10.18
C PRO A 559 -11.37 -13.28 -9.98
N PHE A 560 -10.67 -12.82 -11.01
CA PHE A 560 -9.83 -11.62 -10.96
C PHE A 560 -10.37 -10.51 -11.88
N ASP A 561 -11.65 -10.53 -12.23
CA ASP A 561 -12.30 -9.39 -12.91
C ASP A 561 -12.26 -8.15 -12.00
N GLY A 562 -12.12 -6.95 -12.60
CA GLY A 562 -11.77 -5.68 -11.95
C GLY A 562 -12.56 -5.34 -10.67
N THR A 563 -13.85 -5.66 -10.64
CA THR A 563 -14.73 -5.37 -9.51
C THR A 563 -14.89 -6.55 -8.55
N HIS A 564 -14.40 -7.75 -8.89
CA HIS A 564 -14.55 -8.96 -8.09
C HIS A 564 -13.56 -9.07 -6.92
N MET A 565 -12.38 -8.47 -7.07
CA MET A 565 -11.29 -8.47 -6.09
C MET A 565 -10.74 -7.05 -5.86
N ALA A 566 -11.62 -6.06 -5.80
CA ALA A 566 -11.26 -4.64 -5.63
C ALA A 566 -10.58 -4.30 -4.29
N THR A 567 -10.61 -5.20 -3.30
CA THR A 567 -10.02 -5.01 -1.96
C THR A 567 -9.24 -6.25 -1.53
N THR A 568 -8.17 -6.04 -0.76
CA THR A 568 -7.23 -7.10 -0.31
C THR A 568 -7.79 -8.00 0.80
N ARG A 569 -8.95 -7.65 1.38
CA ARG A 569 -9.68 -8.45 2.38
C ARG A 569 -11.19 -8.18 2.31
N TYR A 570 -11.99 -9.20 2.67
CA TYR A 570 -13.46 -9.15 2.74
C TYR A 570 -14.15 -8.68 1.46
N ASN A 571 -13.68 -9.15 0.31
CA ASN A 571 -14.36 -8.83 -0.94
C ASN A 571 -15.66 -9.64 -1.05
N SER A 572 -16.78 -8.94 -1.14
CA SER A 572 -18.08 -9.49 -1.50
C SER A 572 -18.61 -8.66 -2.66
N GLN A 573 -19.22 -9.31 -3.65
CA GLN A 573 -19.90 -8.57 -4.71
C GLN A 573 -21.05 -7.75 -4.14
N THR A 574 -21.15 -6.51 -4.63
CA THR A 574 -22.30 -5.64 -4.37
C THR A 574 -23.54 -6.29 -4.96
N LEU A 575 -24.60 -6.40 -4.16
CA LEU A 575 -25.92 -6.79 -4.65
C LEU A 575 -26.50 -5.63 -5.44
N THR A 576 -26.86 -5.87 -6.70
CA THR A 576 -27.39 -4.83 -7.60
C THR A 576 -28.81 -5.13 -8.07
N PHE A 577 -29.24 -6.40 -8.02
CA PHE A 577 -30.57 -6.87 -8.49
C PHE A 577 -30.99 -6.41 -9.89
N GLY A 578 -30.10 -5.78 -10.67
CA GLY A 578 -30.42 -5.17 -11.96
C GLY A 578 -30.80 -6.17 -13.05
N GLN A 579 -30.65 -7.46 -12.79
CA GLN A 579 -31.04 -8.56 -13.69
C GLN A 579 -32.02 -9.54 -13.02
N ALA A 580 -32.64 -9.15 -11.90
CA ALA A 580 -33.47 -10.03 -11.07
C ALA A 580 -34.86 -10.33 -11.68
N SER A 581 -34.92 -11.19 -12.69
CA SER A 581 -36.16 -11.55 -13.40
C SER A 581 -37.28 -12.14 -12.52
N THR A 582 -36.93 -12.70 -11.36
CA THR A 582 -37.90 -13.31 -10.43
C THR A 582 -38.37 -12.30 -9.38
N ALA A 583 -37.48 -11.41 -8.94
CA ALA A 583 -37.75 -10.45 -7.87
C ALA A 583 -38.47 -9.17 -8.37
N ILE A 584 -38.26 -8.79 -9.65
CA ILE A 584 -38.84 -7.59 -10.27
C ILE A 584 -40.20 -7.78 -10.95
N LYS A 585 -40.87 -8.92 -10.72
CA LYS A 585 -42.20 -9.17 -11.30
C LYS A 585 -43.22 -8.13 -10.83
N ASN A 586 -44.20 -7.84 -11.69
CA ASN A 586 -45.26 -6.84 -11.44
C ASN A 586 -44.73 -5.44 -11.12
N SER A 587 -43.64 -5.02 -11.79
CA SER A 587 -43.03 -3.69 -11.62
C SER A 587 -42.55 -3.40 -10.19
N VAL A 588 -42.30 -4.44 -9.40
CA VAL A 588 -41.77 -4.33 -8.05
C VAL A 588 -40.24 -4.15 -8.13
N SER A 589 -39.66 -3.26 -7.32
CA SER A 589 -38.20 -3.08 -7.26
C SER A 589 -37.67 -3.61 -5.92
N PRO A 590 -36.87 -4.69 -5.91
CA PRO A 590 -36.32 -5.27 -4.69
C PRO A 590 -35.50 -4.26 -3.89
N ALA A 591 -35.79 -4.16 -2.60
CA ALA A 591 -34.95 -3.47 -1.65
C ALA A 591 -34.24 -4.49 -0.75
N PHE A 592 -32.95 -4.25 -0.54
CA PHE A 592 -32.12 -5.02 0.36
C PHE A 592 -31.53 -4.08 1.40
N THR A 593 -31.72 -4.42 2.67
CA THR A 593 -31.04 -3.75 3.77
C THR A 593 -29.97 -4.69 4.29
N ALA A 594 -28.71 -4.26 4.16
CA ALA A 594 -27.57 -5.01 4.65
C ALA A 594 -27.68 -5.24 6.17
N GLY A 595 -27.46 -6.48 6.58
CA GLY A 595 -27.32 -6.82 7.99
C GLY A 595 -25.99 -6.33 8.56
N THR A 596 -25.91 -6.23 9.88
CA THR A 596 -24.66 -5.97 10.62
C THR A 596 -24.18 -7.27 11.27
N ALA A 597 -23.05 -7.22 11.99
CA ALA A 597 -22.58 -8.39 12.76
C ALA A 597 -23.58 -8.87 13.83
N VAL A 598 -24.55 -8.02 14.21
CA VAL A 598 -25.56 -8.29 15.25
C VAL A 598 -27.01 -8.17 14.74
N GLY A 599 -27.23 -7.70 13.51
CA GLY A 599 -28.54 -7.49 12.93
C GLY A 599 -28.69 -8.29 11.64
N ALA A 600 -29.78 -9.05 11.51
CA ALA A 600 -30.04 -9.84 10.32
C ALA A 600 -30.25 -8.94 9.09
N ALA A 601 -29.75 -9.37 7.94
CA ALA A 601 -30.07 -8.72 6.67
C ALA A 601 -31.55 -8.98 6.33
N THR A 602 -32.23 -7.95 5.81
CA THR A 602 -33.65 -8.03 5.45
C THR A 602 -33.86 -7.70 3.98
N CYS A 603 -34.88 -8.33 3.39
CA CYS A 603 -35.34 -8.03 2.05
C CYS A 603 -36.76 -7.50 2.13
N THR A 604 -37.00 -6.37 1.48
CA THR A 604 -38.30 -5.71 1.41
C THR A 604 -38.62 -5.37 -0.04
N THR A 605 -39.88 -5.03 -0.31
CA THR A 605 -40.35 -4.61 -1.65
C THR A 605 -39.94 -5.58 -2.75
N THR A 606 -40.09 -6.88 -2.52
CA THR A 606 -39.96 -7.92 -3.55
C THR A 606 -41.31 -8.54 -3.82
N TYR A 607 -41.53 -9.05 -5.02
CA TYR A 607 -42.80 -9.68 -5.42
C TYR A 607 -43.36 -10.68 -4.38
N CYS A 608 -42.52 -11.48 -3.71
CA CYS A 608 -42.95 -12.40 -2.64
C CYS A 608 -42.84 -11.85 -1.20
N HIS A 609 -42.16 -10.72 -0.99
CA HIS A 609 -41.76 -10.21 0.34
C HIS A 609 -42.10 -8.72 0.47
N GLY A 610 -43.36 -8.40 0.16
CA GLY A 610 -43.92 -7.05 0.16
C GLY A 610 -45.45 -7.09 0.17
N SER A 611 -46.10 -5.99 -0.22
CA SER A 611 -47.58 -5.89 -0.28
C SER A 611 -48.20 -6.42 -1.59
N SER A 612 -47.42 -7.08 -2.46
CA SER A 612 -47.76 -7.22 -3.88
C SER A 612 -47.66 -8.67 -4.41
N MET A 613 -48.53 -9.56 -3.93
CA MET A 613 -48.77 -10.88 -4.53
C MET A 613 -49.76 -10.79 -5.71
N PRO A 614 -49.85 -11.80 -6.60
CA PRO A 614 -50.86 -11.82 -7.67
C PRO A 614 -52.25 -11.57 -7.12
N LEU A 615 -53.05 -10.81 -7.88
CA LEU A 615 -54.45 -10.58 -7.58
C LEU A 615 -54.70 -9.87 -6.23
N GLY A 616 -53.67 -9.24 -5.66
CA GLY A 616 -53.77 -8.40 -4.47
C GLY A 616 -53.88 -9.15 -3.15
N ASP A 617 -53.48 -10.43 -3.10
CA ASP A 617 -53.43 -11.15 -1.83
C ASP A 617 -52.41 -10.51 -0.86
N THR A 618 -52.84 -10.29 0.37
CA THR A 618 -52.04 -9.70 1.44
C THR A 618 -52.12 -10.51 2.75
N SER A 619 -52.69 -11.71 2.70
CA SER A 619 -52.98 -12.53 3.88
C SER A 619 -51.78 -13.32 4.43
N GLY A 620 -50.63 -13.30 3.75
CA GLY A 620 -49.38 -13.88 4.26
C GLY A 620 -48.86 -13.15 5.50
N THR A 621 -48.30 -13.90 6.44
CA THR A 621 -47.82 -13.40 7.74
C THR A 621 -46.37 -12.92 7.73
N ASN A 622 -45.54 -13.38 6.80
CA ASN A 622 -44.11 -13.08 6.71
C ASN A 622 -43.77 -12.25 5.47
N LYS A 623 -44.08 -10.95 5.53
CA LYS A 623 -43.87 -9.98 4.43
C LYS A 623 -42.47 -9.36 4.42
N SER A 624 -41.61 -9.71 5.37
CA SER A 624 -40.25 -9.19 5.50
C SER A 624 -39.35 -10.25 6.13
N PRO A 625 -39.09 -11.36 5.41
CA PRO A 625 -38.33 -12.48 5.92
C PRO A 625 -36.87 -12.10 6.17
N LEU A 626 -36.20 -12.96 6.95
CA LEU A 626 -34.75 -12.90 7.06
C LEU A 626 -34.12 -13.37 5.74
N TRP A 627 -33.03 -12.73 5.35
CA TRP A 627 -32.32 -13.00 4.10
C TRP A 627 -31.78 -14.45 3.99
N ASN A 628 -31.60 -15.15 5.11
CA ASN A 628 -31.14 -16.53 5.20
C ASN A 628 -32.18 -17.46 5.87
N GLU A 629 -33.45 -17.10 5.84
CA GLU A 629 -34.54 -17.94 6.38
C GLU A 629 -34.57 -19.31 5.69
N ASN A 630 -34.65 -20.39 6.48
CA ASN A 630 -34.53 -21.74 5.95
C ASN A 630 -35.74 -22.12 5.08
N LEU A 631 -35.50 -22.29 3.78
CA LEU A 631 -36.46 -22.74 2.77
C LEU A 631 -36.06 -24.07 2.11
N THR A 632 -35.16 -24.84 2.73
CA THR A 632 -34.47 -25.99 2.08
C THR A 632 -35.01 -27.35 2.47
N THR A 633 -35.91 -27.42 3.45
CA THR A 633 -36.44 -28.67 4.00
C THR A 633 -37.94 -28.58 4.24
N GLY A 634 -38.62 -29.72 4.17
CA GLY A 634 -40.01 -29.91 4.58
C GLY A 634 -41.03 -29.92 3.43
N THR A 635 -42.11 -30.67 3.64
CA THR A 635 -43.37 -30.44 2.93
C THR A 635 -44.04 -29.23 3.59
N PRO A 636 -44.46 -28.21 2.84
CA PRO A 636 -45.13 -27.03 3.40
C PRO A 636 -46.34 -27.46 4.25
N GLY A 637 -46.27 -27.24 5.56
CA GLY A 637 -47.42 -27.37 6.45
C GLY A 637 -48.32 -26.14 6.37
N THR A 638 -49.38 -26.11 7.18
CA THR A 638 -50.32 -24.99 7.19
C THR A 638 -49.64 -23.66 7.53
N ALA A 639 -48.72 -23.68 8.50
CA ALA A 639 -47.98 -22.51 8.94
C ALA A 639 -46.96 -22.04 7.88
N GLU A 640 -46.28 -22.96 7.20
CA GLU A 640 -45.27 -22.65 6.18
C GLU A 640 -45.90 -21.97 4.95
N CYS A 641 -47.03 -22.47 4.45
CA CYS A 641 -47.76 -21.81 3.35
C CYS A 641 -48.25 -20.41 3.75
N ALA A 642 -48.78 -20.29 4.97
CA ALA A 642 -49.32 -19.04 5.52
C ALA A 642 -48.26 -17.94 5.74
N ARG A 643 -46.97 -18.25 5.57
CA ARG A 643 -45.88 -17.25 5.59
C ARG A 643 -45.99 -16.30 4.40
N CYS A 644 -46.27 -16.82 3.21
CA CYS A 644 -46.17 -16.04 1.97
C CYS A 644 -47.52 -15.53 1.48
N HIS A 645 -48.56 -16.36 1.53
CA HIS A 645 -49.93 -16.04 1.12
C HIS A 645 -50.91 -16.76 2.05
N GLY A 646 -52.21 -16.48 1.96
CA GLY A 646 -53.20 -17.18 2.81
C GLY A 646 -53.29 -18.65 2.44
N ASN A 647 -53.58 -19.52 3.41
CA ASN A 647 -53.73 -20.96 3.16
C ASN A 647 -55.13 -21.48 3.58
N PRO A 648 -56.13 -21.46 2.70
CA PRO A 648 -56.12 -20.84 1.36
C PRO A 648 -56.24 -19.30 1.41
N PRO A 649 -56.01 -18.56 0.30
CA PRO A 649 -56.13 -17.10 0.30
C PRO A 649 -57.52 -16.63 0.71
N THR A 650 -57.61 -15.84 1.79
CA THR A 650 -58.88 -15.33 2.34
C THR A 650 -59.12 -13.85 2.06
N LEU A 651 -58.16 -13.17 1.44
CA LEU A 651 -58.21 -11.75 1.09
C LEU A 651 -57.93 -11.56 -0.41
N GLY A 652 -58.36 -10.43 -0.97
CA GLY A 652 -58.20 -10.14 -2.40
C GLY A 652 -59.33 -10.71 -3.26
N SER A 653 -59.18 -10.61 -4.58
CA SER A 653 -60.23 -10.98 -5.55
C SER A 653 -60.53 -12.48 -5.63
N THR A 654 -59.73 -13.33 -4.99
CA THR A 654 -59.86 -14.79 -4.99
C THR A 654 -60.49 -15.37 -3.71
N SER A 655 -60.77 -14.54 -2.70
CA SER A 655 -61.30 -14.98 -1.39
C SER A 655 -62.58 -15.82 -1.50
N GLY A 656 -63.52 -15.41 -2.36
CA GLY A 656 -64.79 -16.11 -2.55
C GLY A 656 -64.64 -17.54 -3.06
N THR A 657 -63.67 -17.80 -3.96
CA THR A 657 -63.42 -19.12 -4.55
C THR A 657 -62.77 -20.10 -3.56
N HIS A 658 -62.14 -19.58 -2.51
CA HIS A 658 -61.46 -20.37 -1.48
C HIS A 658 -62.31 -20.63 -0.23
N SER A 659 -63.51 -20.05 -0.15
CA SER A 659 -64.41 -20.21 0.99
C SER A 659 -64.75 -21.69 1.24
N GLY A 660 -64.62 -22.12 2.50
CA GLY A 660 -64.92 -23.50 2.94
C GLY A 660 -63.90 -24.56 2.51
N LYS A 661 -62.78 -24.20 1.88
CA LYS A 661 -61.71 -25.15 1.52
C LYS A 661 -60.78 -25.42 2.71
N THR A 662 -60.35 -26.66 2.86
CA THR A 662 -59.41 -27.06 3.92
C THR A 662 -57.98 -26.74 3.50
N ALA A 663 -57.25 -26.05 4.38
CA ALA A 663 -55.86 -25.68 4.17
C ALA A 663 -54.99 -26.89 3.78
N THR A 664 -54.06 -26.69 2.84
CA THR A 664 -53.06 -27.67 2.38
C THR A 664 -53.61 -28.90 1.64
N THR A 665 -54.74 -29.48 2.05
CA THR A 665 -55.29 -30.74 1.48
C THR A 665 -56.28 -30.51 0.34
N SER A 666 -56.95 -29.35 0.28
CA SER A 666 -57.88 -29.03 -0.81
C SER A 666 -57.21 -28.45 -2.05
N CYS A 667 -55.91 -28.13 -1.97
CA CYS A 667 -55.20 -27.36 -3.00
C CYS A 667 -55.02 -28.14 -4.31
N SER A 668 -54.66 -29.42 -4.25
CA SER A 668 -54.40 -30.21 -5.46
C SER A 668 -55.63 -30.44 -6.35
N GLY A 669 -56.83 -30.21 -5.81
CA GLY A 669 -58.07 -30.25 -6.59
C GLY A 669 -58.17 -29.12 -7.63
N CYS A 670 -57.52 -27.97 -7.41
CA CYS A 670 -57.50 -26.88 -8.37
C CYS A 670 -56.07 -26.56 -8.84
N HIS A 671 -55.06 -26.72 -7.98
CA HIS A 671 -53.66 -26.39 -8.24
C HIS A 671 -52.79 -27.65 -8.42
N GLY A 672 -53.37 -28.76 -8.90
CA GLY A 672 -52.72 -30.08 -8.97
C GLY A 672 -51.48 -30.17 -9.85
N THR A 673 -51.24 -29.19 -10.72
CA THR A 673 -49.99 -29.06 -11.51
C THR A 673 -48.83 -28.44 -10.72
N VAL A 674 -49.13 -27.80 -9.59
CA VAL A 674 -48.19 -27.06 -8.74
C VAL A 674 -47.96 -27.77 -7.41
N VAL A 675 -49.04 -28.26 -6.79
CA VAL A 675 -49.06 -28.84 -5.45
C VAL A 675 -49.81 -30.17 -5.42
N ASN A 676 -49.29 -31.16 -4.70
CA ASN A 676 -49.97 -32.45 -4.52
C ASN A 676 -50.92 -32.45 -3.30
N ALA A 677 -51.61 -33.57 -3.06
CA ALA A 677 -52.59 -33.70 -1.96
C ALA A 677 -51.99 -33.56 -0.55
N SER A 678 -50.66 -33.72 -0.39
CA SER A 678 -49.97 -33.51 0.88
C SER A 678 -49.50 -32.07 1.07
N GLY A 679 -49.79 -31.16 0.13
CA GLY A 679 -49.28 -29.79 0.16
C GLY A 679 -47.85 -29.61 -0.35
N ALA A 680 -47.21 -30.66 -0.88
CA ALA A 680 -45.87 -30.56 -1.43
C ALA A 680 -45.88 -29.87 -2.79
N ILE A 681 -45.01 -28.88 -2.97
CA ILE A 681 -44.78 -28.24 -4.26
C ILE A 681 -44.08 -29.23 -5.17
N ILE A 682 -44.82 -29.79 -6.13
CA ILE A 682 -44.31 -30.76 -7.10
C ILE A 682 -43.72 -30.09 -8.35
N ASN A 683 -44.10 -28.84 -8.62
CA ASN A 683 -43.54 -28.06 -9.71
C ASN A 683 -43.17 -26.64 -9.28
N GLN A 684 -41.92 -26.50 -8.87
CA GLN A 684 -41.31 -25.25 -8.43
C GLN A 684 -41.22 -24.17 -9.52
N ALA A 685 -41.26 -24.56 -10.80
CA ALA A 685 -41.24 -23.61 -11.91
C ALA A 685 -42.59 -22.89 -12.08
N LEU A 686 -43.66 -23.43 -11.50
CA LEU A 686 -45.01 -22.85 -11.55
C LEU A 686 -45.34 -22.06 -10.27
N HIS A 687 -44.99 -22.57 -9.08
CA HIS A 687 -45.43 -22.01 -7.79
C HIS A 687 -45.12 -20.51 -7.53
N MET A 688 -43.99 -19.99 -8.02
CA MET A 688 -43.58 -18.58 -7.82
C MET A 688 -43.18 -17.91 -9.14
N ASN A 689 -44.02 -18.05 -10.17
CA ASN A 689 -43.73 -17.54 -11.50
C ASN A 689 -44.56 -16.29 -11.89
N GLY A 690 -45.39 -15.72 -11.02
CA GLY A 690 -46.24 -14.58 -11.37
C GLY A 690 -47.68 -14.94 -11.74
N ILE A 691 -47.98 -16.22 -11.95
CA ILE A 691 -49.24 -16.72 -12.51
C ILE A 691 -49.88 -17.64 -11.47
N VAL A 692 -51.21 -17.64 -11.38
CA VAL A 692 -51.95 -18.61 -10.58
C VAL A 692 -52.39 -19.73 -11.50
N GLU A 693 -51.70 -20.88 -11.46
CA GLU A 693 -52.08 -22.05 -12.24
C GLU A 693 -53.25 -22.76 -11.59
N SER A 694 -54.37 -22.83 -12.29
CA SER A 694 -55.49 -23.68 -11.87
C SER A 694 -55.93 -24.58 -13.02
N GLN A 695 -56.16 -25.85 -12.70
CA GLN A 695 -56.94 -26.78 -13.49
C GLN A 695 -58.27 -27.01 -12.76
N MET A 696 -59.33 -26.40 -13.27
CA MET A 696 -60.68 -26.57 -12.73
C MET A 696 -61.44 -27.56 -13.61
N ALA A 697 -61.42 -28.84 -13.25
CA ALA A 697 -62.38 -29.77 -13.79
C ALA A 697 -63.76 -29.48 -13.18
N CYS A 698 -64.84 -29.61 -13.95
CA CYS A 698 -66.20 -29.29 -13.48
C CYS A 698 -66.58 -30.10 -12.22
N ASN A 699 -66.10 -31.35 -12.14
CA ASN A 699 -66.34 -32.26 -11.01
C ASN A 699 -65.61 -31.87 -9.71
N ASN A 700 -64.69 -30.89 -9.75
CA ASN A 700 -63.97 -30.40 -8.56
C ASN A 700 -64.82 -29.46 -7.69
N CYS A 701 -65.85 -28.84 -8.26
CA CYS A 701 -66.76 -27.94 -7.55
C CYS A 701 -68.11 -28.59 -7.21
N HIS A 702 -68.58 -29.49 -8.06
CA HIS A 702 -69.87 -30.15 -7.95
C HIS A 702 -69.87 -31.42 -8.80
N SER A 703 -70.68 -32.42 -8.47
CA SER A 703 -70.83 -33.59 -9.32
C SER A 703 -71.26 -33.18 -10.74
N TYR A 704 -70.52 -33.63 -11.73
CA TYR A 704 -70.64 -33.24 -13.13
C TYR A 704 -71.27 -34.34 -14.00
N ASP A 705 -70.92 -35.60 -13.73
CA ASP A 705 -71.42 -36.77 -14.45
C ASP A 705 -72.17 -37.73 -13.51
N ALA A 706 -72.99 -38.61 -14.10
CA ALA A 706 -73.76 -39.63 -13.38
C ALA A 706 -72.87 -40.60 -12.58
N THR A 707 -71.60 -40.76 -12.99
CA THR A 707 -70.59 -41.62 -12.36
C THR A 707 -69.83 -40.97 -11.21
N ASP A 708 -69.95 -39.66 -11.01
CA ASP A 708 -69.26 -38.97 -9.91
C ASP A 708 -69.79 -39.40 -8.53
N ALA A 709 -69.06 -39.10 -7.46
CA ALA A 709 -69.57 -39.21 -6.10
C ALA A 709 -70.48 -38.00 -5.78
N TRP A 710 -71.78 -38.24 -5.63
CA TRP A 710 -72.77 -37.18 -5.34
C TRP A 710 -72.93 -37.02 -3.83
N VAL A 711 -72.19 -36.07 -3.25
CA VAL A 711 -72.04 -35.89 -1.79
C VAL A 711 -72.52 -34.52 -1.26
N SER A 712 -73.17 -33.71 -2.09
CA SER A 712 -73.62 -32.36 -1.72
C SER A 712 -74.88 -32.37 -0.82
N ALA A 713 -74.78 -31.74 0.36
CA ALA A 713 -75.89 -31.47 1.27
C ALA A 713 -76.96 -30.52 0.69
N TYR A 714 -76.66 -29.80 -0.40
CA TYR A 714 -77.58 -28.86 -1.05
C TYR A 714 -78.46 -29.50 -2.14
N GLY A 715 -78.31 -30.82 -2.38
CA GLY A 715 -78.98 -31.53 -3.46
C GLY A 715 -79.69 -32.81 -3.04
N VAL A 716 -80.02 -33.00 -1.76
CA VAL A 716 -80.71 -34.23 -1.30
C VAL A 716 -81.98 -34.50 -2.12
N GLU A 717 -82.62 -33.42 -2.59
CA GLU A 717 -83.72 -33.47 -3.52
C GLU A 717 -83.25 -33.51 -5.00
N GLY A 718 -83.47 -34.65 -5.66
CA GLY A 718 -83.33 -34.77 -7.12
C GLY A 718 -82.04 -35.42 -7.62
N ILE A 719 -81.08 -35.81 -6.77
CA ILE A 719 -79.85 -36.53 -7.20
C ILE A 719 -80.17 -37.75 -8.10
N GLY A 720 -81.16 -38.56 -7.70
CA GLY A 720 -81.55 -39.75 -8.46
C GLY A 720 -82.11 -39.42 -9.85
N ALA A 721 -82.95 -38.39 -9.95
CA ALA A 721 -83.51 -37.92 -11.22
C ALA A 721 -82.44 -37.24 -12.09
N HIS A 722 -81.57 -36.44 -11.48
CA HIS A 722 -80.49 -35.73 -12.14
C HIS A 722 -79.48 -36.71 -12.78
N LYS A 723 -79.05 -37.74 -12.04
CA LYS A 723 -78.22 -38.84 -12.57
C LYS A 723 -78.87 -39.55 -13.74
N LYS A 724 -80.17 -39.87 -13.64
CA LYS A 724 -80.92 -40.55 -14.70
C LYS A 724 -81.05 -39.69 -15.95
N HIS A 725 -81.28 -38.39 -15.81
CA HIS A 725 -81.36 -37.47 -16.96
C HIS A 725 -80.00 -37.30 -17.64
N ILE A 726 -78.93 -37.08 -16.88
CA ILE A 726 -77.57 -37.03 -17.45
C ILE A 726 -77.28 -38.34 -18.21
N ALA A 727 -77.52 -39.50 -17.60
CA ALA A 727 -77.29 -40.78 -18.25
C ALA A 727 -78.15 -40.97 -19.52
N TYR A 728 -79.45 -40.68 -19.45
CA TYR A 728 -80.36 -40.81 -20.58
C TYR A 728 -79.95 -39.93 -21.76
N ILE A 729 -79.65 -38.65 -21.51
CA ILE A 729 -79.27 -37.71 -22.56
C ILE A 729 -77.93 -38.14 -23.17
N LYS A 730 -76.94 -38.50 -22.35
CA LYS A 730 -75.65 -39.01 -22.84
C LYS A 730 -75.82 -40.23 -23.75
N THR A 731 -76.64 -41.21 -23.34
CA THR A 731 -76.88 -42.42 -24.13
C THR A 731 -77.64 -42.13 -25.41
N ARG A 732 -78.74 -41.37 -25.33
CA ARG A 732 -79.60 -41.10 -26.49
C ARG A 732 -78.89 -40.30 -27.57
N TRP A 733 -77.90 -39.49 -27.20
CA TRP A 733 -77.23 -38.54 -28.08
C TRP A 733 -75.77 -38.90 -28.33
N SER A 734 -75.31 -40.04 -27.80
CA SER A 734 -73.92 -40.49 -27.88
C SER A 734 -72.92 -39.43 -27.40
N ILE A 735 -73.26 -38.70 -26.34
CA ILE A 735 -72.42 -37.64 -25.77
C ILE A 735 -71.60 -38.20 -24.60
N THR A 736 -70.30 -37.92 -24.61
CA THR A 736 -69.42 -38.17 -23.46
C THR A 736 -69.11 -36.86 -22.78
N LEU A 737 -69.48 -36.75 -21.50
CA LEU A 737 -69.08 -35.62 -20.67
C LEU A 737 -67.64 -35.84 -20.18
N ASN A 738 -66.81 -34.81 -20.32
CA ASN A 738 -65.45 -34.79 -19.79
C ASN A 738 -65.27 -33.53 -18.93
N PRO A 739 -65.21 -33.68 -17.59
CA PRO A 739 -65.14 -32.54 -16.69
C PRO A 739 -63.88 -31.69 -16.88
N VAL A 740 -62.84 -32.19 -17.53
CA VAL A 740 -61.57 -31.46 -17.76
C VAL A 740 -61.61 -30.63 -19.04
N THR A 741 -62.24 -31.13 -20.10
CA THR A 741 -62.19 -30.49 -21.43
C THR A 741 -63.47 -29.79 -21.83
N ASP A 742 -64.58 -30.07 -21.15
CA ASP A 742 -65.86 -29.47 -21.49
C ASP A 742 -65.91 -27.99 -21.05
N THR A 743 -66.32 -27.12 -21.96
CA THR A 743 -66.44 -25.68 -21.72
C THR A 743 -67.83 -25.34 -21.20
N PHE A 744 -67.92 -24.49 -20.16
CA PHE A 744 -69.19 -24.03 -19.60
C PHE A 744 -70.05 -23.32 -20.65
N GLY A 745 -71.32 -23.74 -20.77
CA GLY A 745 -72.29 -23.11 -21.68
C GLY A 745 -72.13 -23.47 -23.16
N ALA A 746 -71.22 -24.37 -23.50
CA ALA A 746 -70.97 -24.80 -24.88
C ALA A 746 -70.66 -26.31 -24.97
N GLY A 747 -70.67 -26.84 -26.20
CA GLY A 747 -70.26 -28.22 -26.49
C GLY A 747 -71.10 -29.27 -25.74
N ASN A 748 -70.44 -30.32 -25.24
CA ASN A 748 -71.09 -31.43 -24.56
C ASN A 748 -71.83 -30.99 -23.29
N SER A 749 -71.29 -30.00 -22.55
CA SER A 749 -71.93 -29.49 -21.33
C SER A 749 -73.25 -28.79 -21.63
N ALA A 750 -73.32 -27.99 -22.71
CA ALA A 750 -74.57 -27.37 -23.16
C ALA A 750 -75.54 -28.40 -23.74
N ALA A 751 -75.03 -29.39 -24.47
CA ALA A 751 -75.87 -30.42 -25.08
C ALA A 751 -76.52 -31.36 -24.06
N VAL A 752 -75.93 -31.53 -22.86
CA VAL A 752 -76.50 -32.33 -21.77
C VAL A 752 -77.21 -31.45 -20.73
N CYS A 753 -76.48 -30.54 -20.10
CA CYS A 753 -77.01 -29.75 -18.98
C CYS A 753 -77.90 -28.59 -19.49
N GLY A 754 -77.62 -28.06 -20.69
CA GLY A 754 -78.33 -26.92 -21.28
C GLY A 754 -79.75 -27.27 -21.74
N ILE A 755 -80.09 -28.55 -21.79
CA ILE A 755 -81.46 -29.03 -22.02
C ILE A 755 -82.39 -28.63 -20.88
N CYS A 756 -81.87 -28.59 -19.65
CA CYS A 756 -82.68 -28.31 -18.46
C CYS A 756 -82.36 -26.95 -17.84
N HIS A 757 -81.12 -26.48 -17.99
CA HIS A 757 -80.63 -25.27 -17.33
C HIS A 757 -80.19 -24.22 -18.35
N THR A 758 -80.47 -22.95 -18.06
CA THR A 758 -79.82 -21.82 -18.71
C THR A 758 -78.41 -21.74 -18.16
N ILE A 759 -77.44 -22.09 -19.00
CA ILE A 759 -76.03 -22.15 -18.62
C ILE A 759 -75.39 -20.81 -19.00
N THR A 760 -75.81 -19.74 -18.32
CA THR A 760 -75.19 -18.42 -18.45
C THR A 760 -74.25 -18.16 -17.28
N GLY A 761 -73.27 -17.27 -17.49
CA GLY A 761 -72.36 -16.86 -16.41
C GLY A 761 -73.07 -16.20 -15.23
N ALA A 762 -74.28 -15.63 -15.42
CA ALA A 762 -75.08 -15.03 -14.36
C ALA A 762 -75.71 -16.08 -13.43
N ASP A 763 -76.14 -17.22 -13.99
CA ASP A 763 -76.79 -18.31 -13.24
C ASP A 763 -75.78 -19.25 -12.56
N HIS A 764 -74.51 -19.22 -12.99
CA HIS A 764 -73.41 -20.00 -12.44
C HIS A 764 -72.41 -19.10 -11.70
N SER A 765 -72.84 -18.55 -10.57
CA SER A 765 -71.98 -17.74 -9.70
C SER A 765 -71.18 -18.60 -8.71
N MET A 766 -69.90 -18.26 -8.53
CA MET A 766 -69.02 -18.94 -7.56
C MET A 766 -69.24 -18.49 -6.10
N GLY A 767 -70.15 -17.54 -5.86
CA GLY A 767 -70.45 -16.97 -4.53
C GLY A 767 -71.56 -17.68 -3.75
N GLY A 768 -71.97 -18.90 -4.17
CA GLY A 768 -72.99 -19.68 -3.47
C GLY A 768 -74.45 -19.19 -3.65
N GLY A 769 -74.70 -18.27 -4.59
CA GLY A 769 -76.04 -17.71 -4.85
C GLY A 769 -76.66 -18.08 -6.19
N GLY A 770 -75.99 -18.88 -7.03
CA GLY A 770 -76.52 -19.28 -8.34
C GLY A 770 -77.78 -20.13 -8.19
N SER A 771 -78.92 -19.62 -8.67
CA SER A 771 -80.17 -20.37 -8.66
C SER A 771 -80.13 -21.42 -9.76
N ARG A 772 -79.85 -22.69 -9.40
CA ARG A 772 -79.86 -23.84 -10.32
C ARG A 772 -81.29 -24.18 -10.74
N THR A 773 -81.93 -23.28 -11.49
CA THR A 773 -83.31 -23.41 -11.93
C THR A 773 -83.42 -24.28 -13.16
N ILE A 774 -84.50 -25.07 -13.22
CA ILE A 774 -84.88 -25.77 -14.44
C ILE A 774 -85.74 -24.80 -15.25
N ASN A 775 -85.23 -24.35 -16.37
CA ASN A 775 -85.82 -23.33 -17.24
C ASN A 775 -85.64 -23.67 -18.74
N PHE A 776 -85.17 -24.89 -19.02
CA PHE A 776 -84.98 -25.45 -20.36
C PHE A 776 -84.09 -24.60 -21.28
N GLY A 777 -83.17 -23.83 -20.69
CA GLY A 777 -82.22 -23.01 -21.44
C GLY A 777 -82.86 -21.87 -22.23
N GLY A 778 -84.13 -21.52 -21.95
CA GLY A 778 -84.91 -20.59 -22.77
C GLY A 778 -85.11 -21.04 -24.22
N SER A 779 -84.82 -22.30 -24.54
CA SER A 779 -84.79 -22.83 -25.91
C SER A 779 -86.06 -23.61 -26.23
N THR A 780 -86.65 -23.33 -27.40
CA THR A 780 -87.74 -24.14 -27.97
C THR A 780 -87.23 -25.36 -28.74
N ALA A 781 -85.91 -25.59 -28.79
CA ALA A 781 -85.30 -26.67 -29.59
C ALA A 781 -85.72 -28.08 -29.15
N ARG A 782 -86.30 -28.22 -27.95
CA ARG A 782 -86.82 -29.47 -27.38
C ARG A 782 -88.33 -29.48 -27.24
N GLN A 783 -89.00 -28.43 -27.71
CA GLN A 783 -90.44 -28.29 -27.56
C GLN A 783 -91.16 -29.40 -28.33
N PHE A 784 -92.08 -30.07 -27.65
CA PHE A 784 -92.99 -31.03 -28.25
C PHE A 784 -94.42 -30.51 -28.15
N GLY A 785 -95.08 -30.34 -29.29
CA GLY A 785 -96.41 -29.71 -29.38
C GLY A 785 -96.36 -28.18 -29.43
N GLY A 786 -97.54 -27.54 -29.40
CA GLY A 786 -97.68 -26.08 -29.60
C GLY A 786 -97.41 -25.21 -28.36
N SER A 787 -97.20 -25.80 -27.19
CA SER A 787 -96.95 -25.08 -25.92
C SER A 787 -95.47 -25.14 -25.53
N ALA A 788 -94.96 -24.07 -24.91
CA ALA A 788 -93.58 -24.01 -24.45
C ALA A 788 -93.27 -25.08 -23.38
N PRO A 789 -92.02 -25.57 -23.30
CA PRO A 789 -91.57 -26.44 -22.21
C PRO A 789 -91.86 -25.84 -20.83
N ALA A 790 -92.44 -26.64 -19.94
CA ALA A 790 -92.80 -26.19 -18.60
C ALA A 790 -92.30 -27.15 -17.52
N TYR A 791 -91.88 -26.58 -16.38
CA TYR A 791 -91.47 -27.31 -15.18
C TYR A 791 -92.35 -26.87 -14.01
N GLY A 792 -93.07 -27.82 -13.40
CA GLY A 792 -94.07 -27.53 -12.36
C GLY A 792 -93.54 -27.58 -10.93
N GLY A 793 -92.23 -27.78 -10.71
CA GLY A 793 -91.66 -27.96 -9.37
C GLY A 793 -91.15 -26.66 -8.74
N ILE A 794 -91.24 -26.56 -7.41
CA ILE A 794 -90.57 -25.51 -6.63
C ILE A 794 -89.24 -26.06 -6.09
N SER A 795 -88.17 -25.28 -6.20
CA SER A 795 -86.86 -25.66 -5.66
C SER A 795 -86.91 -25.68 -4.12
N GLY A 796 -86.45 -26.77 -3.49
CA GLY A 796 -86.42 -26.90 -2.02
C GLY A 796 -87.69 -27.45 -1.37
N THR A 797 -88.70 -27.89 -2.14
CA THR A 797 -89.92 -28.53 -1.59
C THR A 797 -90.14 -29.91 -2.19
N SER A 798 -90.41 -30.92 -1.35
CA SER A 798 -90.61 -32.33 -1.77
C SER A 798 -91.62 -32.49 -2.91
N SER A 799 -91.37 -33.49 -3.78
CA SER A 799 -92.30 -33.93 -4.83
C SER A 799 -93.67 -34.38 -4.31
N SER A 800 -93.81 -34.62 -2.99
CA SER A 800 -95.09 -34.89 -2.33
C SER A 800 -95.93 -33.62 -2.07
N VAL A 801 -95.30 -32.44 -2.00
CA VAL A 801 -95.95 -31.14 -1.79
C VAL A 801 -96.19 -30.43 -3.13
N ASN A 802 -95.20 -30.45 -4.02
CA ASN A 802 -95.30 -29.92 -5.38
C ASN A 802 -94.80 -30.96 -6.37
N ALA A 803 -95.69 -31.57 -7.15
CA ALA A 803 -95.32 -32.61 -8.10
C ALA A 803 -94.35 -32.06 -9.16
N LYS A 804 -93.07 -32.42 -9.04
CA LYS A 804 -92.03 -32.01 -9.99
C LYS A 804 -92.18 -32.82 -11.27
N ARG A 805 -92.82 -32.21 -12.26
CA ARG A 805 -93.05 -32.77 -13.60
C ARG A 805 -92.61 -31.76 -14.65
N CYS A 806 -92.15 -32.28 -15.78
CA CYS A 806 -91.93 -31.48 -16.98
C CYS A 806 -93.07 -31.75 -17.99
N SER A 807 -93.33 -30.84 -18.91
CA SER A 807 -94.25 -31.06 -20.01
C SER A 807 -93.75 -30.37 -21.29
N ASN A 808 -94.30 -30.78 -22.43
CA ASN A 808 -94.01 -30.23 -23.76
C ASN A 808 -92.54 -30.39 -24.19
N LEU A 809 -91.92 -31.55 -23.91
CA LEU A 809 -90.53 -31.86 -24.24
C LEU A 809 -90.39 -33.16 -25.02
N ASP A 810 -89.54 -33.17 -26.04
CA ASP A 810 -89.24 -34.32 -26.91
C ASP A 810 -88.59 -35.53 -26.20
N CYS A 811 -87.94 -35.30 -25.05
CA CYS A 811 -87.29 -36.33 -24.24
C CYS A 811 -88.29 -37.16 -23.42
N HIS A 812 -89.53 -36.67 -23.26
CA HIS A 812 -90.62 -37.38 -22.60
C HIS A 812 -91.83 -37.41 -23.54
N TYR A 813 -91.96 -38.50 -24.30
CA TYR A 813 -93.01 -38.69 -25.31
C TYR A 813 -94.46 -38.72 -24.76
N MET A 814 -94.70 -38.45 -23.47
CA MET A 814 -95.98 -38.48 -22.73
C MET A 814 -95.81 -37.82 -21.33
N THR A 815 -96.83 -37.90 -20.46
CA THR A 815 -96.81 -37.37 -19.07
C THR A 815 -95.52 -37.77 -18.33
N SER A 816 -94.73 -36.79 -17.88
CA SER A 816 -93.45 -37.07 -17.22
C SER A 816 -93.63 -37.89 -15.94
N PRO A 817 -92.72 -38.86 -15.68
CA PRO A 817 -92.71 -39.58 -14.41
C PRO A 817 -92.47 -38.59 -13.26
N LEU A 818 -93.17 -38.80 -12.15
CA LEU A 818 -92.95 -38.01 -10.93
C LEU A 818 -91.49 -38.20 -10.48
N TRP A 819 -90.78 -37.11 -10.21
CA TRP A 819 -89.45 -37.22 -9.60
C TRP A 819 -89.64 -37.85 -8.22
N SER A 820 -88.93 -38.94 -7.94
CA SER A 820 -89.12 -39.78 -6.74
C SER A 820 -89.29 -38.91 -5.49
N THR A 821 -90.31 -39.21 -4.70
CA THR A 821 -90.46 -38.67 -3.34
C THR A 821 -89.28 -39.16 -2.50
N TYR A 822 -88.66 -38.26 -1.73
CA TYR A 822 -87.76 -38.67 -0.65
C TYR A 822 -88.53 -38.76 0.66
#